data_AF-A0A034VFN0-F1
#
_entry.id   AF-A0A034VFN0-F1
#
_cell.length_a   1.000
_cell.length_b   1.000
_cell.length_c   1.000
_cell.angle_alpha   90.00
_cell.angle_beta   90.00
_cell.angle_gamma   90.00
#
_symmetry.space_group_name_H-M   'P 1'
#
loop_
_entity.id
_entity.type
_entity.pdbx_description
1 polymer ?
#
loop_
_entity_poly.entity_id
_entity_poly.type
_entity_poly.pdbx_seq_one_letter_code
_entity_poly.pdbx_strand_id
1 'polypeptide(L)'
;MGFLFSYCLHTVRAGRPTLGTHIYNFGSSEPAMATNNDGGTAAQWNRNSQAAVSVRHAFKTYGKKKNAIPVLNNLMMTVPKGTIYGLLGASGCGKTTLLSCIVGRRRLDSGEIFVLGGKPGTRGSGVPGKRVGYMPQEIALYGEFSIRETMMYFGWIFGMGTKEIMERLQFLLNFLDLPSEKRLVKNLSGGQQRRVSFAVALMHDPELLILDEPTVGVDPLLRQSIWNHLVHITKAGQKTVIITTHYIEEARQAHTIGLMRSGHLLAEESPSVLLSMYKCISLEEVFLKLSRMQSQKGEISNVNFSNNISLHAMAFGSKMDKPSSSQEGGVVGLNFHQSKEVLINESNGSVFTLNQEPYDPPQIKRNKPNDEESCQDCCANLCKVTTKGKMKALLTKNFLRMWRNVGVMLFIFALPVMQVILFCLAIGRDPTGLNLAIVNSEMNNTNICHWEDSCHFTNLGCRYLSHLNDTMEKTYYTDLEEAKDAVRVGKAWGVLYITENFTDAFVARVALGRDADDETIDQSEIRVWLDMSNQQIGIMLNRDIQLAYRAFAMDLLDQCGNNPKLGDVPIQFREPIYGTMNPSFTDFVAPGVILTIVFFLAVALTSSALIIERTEGLLDRSWVAGVSPSEILFSHVITQFVVMCGQTTLVLIFMLVVFGVTNNGELFWVIVLTLLQGMCGMCFGFLISSVCELERNAIQLALGSFYPTLLLSGVIWPIEGMPIVLRYISLCLPLTLATTSLRSILTRGWQITEMAVYSGFLSTLAWIVGFLILTLLVLQAKRG
;
A
#
# COMPACT_ATOMS: atom_id res chain seq x y z
N MET A 1 -8.96 24.00 2.83
CA MET A 1 -8.25 22.71 2.93
C MET A 1 -7.50 22.66 4.26
N GLY A 2 -8.23 22.42 5.37
CA GLY A 2 -7.74 22.68 6.73
C GLY A 2 -8.10 21.57 7.72
N PHE A 3 -7.68 20.33 7.45
CA PHE A 3 -8.00 19.19 8.31
C PHE A 3 -6.81 18.31 8.73
N LEU A 4 -5.57 18.75 8.54
CA LEU A 4 -4.37 17.96 8.91
C LEU A 4 -3.45 18.61 9.97
N PHE A 5 -3.84 19.72 10.60
CA PHE A 5 -2.98 20.45 11.54
C PHE A 5 -3.61 20.79 12.91
N SER A 6 -4.49 19.94 13.45
CA SER A 6 -5.16 20.22 14.75
C SER A 6 -4.95 19.18 15.86
N TYR A 7 -3.81 18.47 15.88
CA TYR A 7 -3.46 17.64 17.04
C TYR A 7 -1.95 17.68 17.33
N CYS A 8 -1.43 18.87 17.70
CA CYS A 8 -0.18 18.96 18.47
C CYS A 8 0.09 20.39 18.99
N LEU A 9 -0.75 20.94 19.88
CA LEU A 9 -0.35 22.10 20.70
C LEU A 9 -1.25 22.23 21.94
N HIS A 10 -0.64 22.60 23.07
CA HIS A 10 -1.10 22.58 24.48
C HIS A 10 -0.68 21.29 25.23
N THR A 11 0.27 21.27 26.18
CA THR A 11 0.76 22.30 27.11
C THR A 11 2.21 21.98 27.53
N VAL A 12 3.15 22.91 27.27
CA VAL A 12 4.46 22.97 27.95
C VAL A 12 4.45 24.23 28.80
N ARG A 13 4.55 24.09 30.12
CA ARG A 13 4.72 25.20 31.06
C ARG A 13 6.12 25.07 31.67
N ALA A 14 6.96 26.06 31.38
CA ALA A 14 8.31 26.18 31.90
C ALA A 14 8.34 26.92 33.25
N GLY A 15 9.30 26.54 34.11
CA GLY A 15 9.72 27.28 35.31
C GLY A 15 10.99 26.66 35.91
N ARG A 16 12.13 27.35 35.79
CA ARG A 16 13.49 27.02 36.30
C ARG A 16 13.67 27.41 37.80
N PRO A 17 14.89 27.45 38.42
CA PRO A 17 15.81 26.37 38.85
C PRO A 17 16.37 26.58 40.31
N THR A 18 17.48 25.89 40.67
CA THR A 18 18.38 25.99 41.87
C THR A 18 17.97 25.13 43.09
N LEU A 19 18.81 24.49 43.92
CA LEU A 19 20.23 24.53 44.33
C LEU A 19 20.54 23.11 44.92
N GLY A 20 21.67 22.42 44.73
CA GLY A 20 22.91 22.59 45.50
C GLY A 20 22.98 21.81 46.85
N THR A 21 23.76 20.71 46.87
CA THR A 21 24.67 20.22 47.95
C THR A 21 24.27 19.32 49.15
N HIS A 22 25.10 18.25 49.30
CA HIS A 22 25.73 17.61 50.47
C HIS A 22 25.13 16.40 51.26
N ILE A 23 25.68 15.20 50.97
CA ILE A 23 26.39 14.20 51.82
C ILE A 23 25.88 13.89 53.26
N TYR A 24 25.60 12.61 53.57
CA TYR A 24 26.37 11.74 54.51
C TYR A 24 25.74 10.34 54.65
N ASN A 25 26.60 9.34 54.81
CA ASN A 25 26.34 7.90 54.94
C ASN A 25 27.05 7.41 56.21
N PHE A 26 26.41 6.63 57.08
CA PHE A 26 26.98 5.71 58.10
C PHE A 26 25.78 4.92 58.70
N GLY A 27 25.67 3.58 58.62
CA GLY A 27 26.26 2.57 59.54
C GLY A 27 25.52 2.58 60.90
N SER A 28 24.96 1.53 61.51
CA SER A 28 25.22 0.08 61.56
C SER A 28 24.28 -0.57 62.59
N SER A 29 23.88 -1.86 62.44
CA SER A 29 23.92 -2.94 63.47
C SER A 29 22.89 -4.08 63.26
N GLU A 30 23.42 -5.29 63.02
CA GLU A 30 22.85 -6.67 63.01
C GLU A 30 22.21 -7.12 64.36
N PRO A 31 21.55 -8.31 64.54
CA PRO A 31 21.80 -9.59 63.85
C PRO A 31 20.58 -10.53 63.53
N ALA A 32 20.93 -11.63 62.87
CA ALA A 32 20.09 -12.72 62.38
C ALA A 32 19.60 -13.71 63.46
N MET A 33 18.48 -14.38 63.19
CA MET A 33 18.14 -15.69 63.77
C MET A 33 17.36 -16.52 62.73
N ALA A 34 17.83 -17.75 62.48
CA ALA A 34 17.38 -18.67 61.44
C ALA A 34 16.25 -19.60 61.91
N THR A 35 15.34 -19.98 61.00
CA THR A 35 14.65 -21.28 61.00
C THR A 35 14.37 -21.75 59.56
N ASN A 36 14.59 -23.04 59.33
CA ASN A 36 14.58 -23.82 58.09
C ASN A 36 13.19 -24.01 57.42
N ASN A 37 13.24 -24.57 56.20
CA ASN A 37 12.22 -25.29 55.40
C ASN A 37 11.25 -24.41 54.54
N ASP A 38 10.95 -24.65 53.26
CA ASP A 38 11.15 -25.80 52.35
C ASP A 38 11.01 -25.39 50.85
N GLY A 39 11.90 -25.91 49.99
CA GLY A 39 11.56 -26.74 48.81
C GLY A 39 10.68 -26.24 47.64
N GLY A 40 10.13 -25.02 47.60
CA GLY A 40 9.07 -24.67 46.63
C GLY A 40 9.48 -24.35 45.18
N THR A 41 10.69 -23.84 44.93
CA THR A 41 11.03 -23.19 43.65
C THR A 41 11.68 -24.11 42.62
N ALA A 42 12.41 -25.15 43.04
CA ALA A 42 13.09 -26.08 42.11
C ALA A 42 12.12 -27.10 41.47
N ALA A 43 11.07 -27.54 42.19
CA ALA A 43 10.08 -28.47 41.66
C ALA A 43 9.18 -27.85 40.57
N GLN A 44 8.99 -26.52 40.61
CA GLN A 44 8.16 -25.79 39.67
C GLN A 44 8.85 -25.53 38.32
N TRP A 45 10.18 -25.57 38.27
CA TRP A 45 10.97 -25.55 37.03
C TRP A 45 10.98 -26.91 36.32
N ASN A 46 10.95 -28.03 37.06
CA ASN A 46 10.98 -29.37 36.45
C ASN A 46 9.68 -29.75 35.71
N ARG A 47 8.51 -29.23 36.09
CA ARG A 47 7.26 -29.41 35.31
C ARG A 47 7.27 -28.66 33.97
N ASN A 48 8.01 -27.56 33.86
CA ASN A 48 8.09 -26.76 32.63
C ASN A 48 8.91 -27.44 31.52
N SER A 49 9.83 -28.34 31.84
CA SER A 49 10.66 -29.04 30.84
C SER A 49 9.87 -30.01 29.94
N GLN A 50 8.68 -30.44 30.38
CA GLN A 50 7.82 -31.39 29.66
C GLN A 50 6.65 -30.75 28.89
N ALA A 51 6.41 -29.43 29.04
CA ALA A 51 5.34 -28.74 28.31
C ALA A 51 5.83 -28.21 26.96
N ALA A 52 5.04 -28.39 25.91
CA ALA A 52 5.28 -27.81 24.59
C ALA A 52 4.79 -26.36 24.52
N VAL A 53 3.65 -26.07 25.16
CA VAL A 53 3.11 -24.71 25.32
C VAL A 53 2.61 -24.54 26.74
N SER A 54 2.96 -23.44 27.39
CA SER A 54 2.44 -23.05 28.70
C SER A 54 2.00 -21.60 28.67
N VAL A 55 0.74 -21.36 29.02
CA VAL A 55 0.12 -20.04 29.13
C VAL A 55 -0.23 -19.82 30.60
N ARG A 56 0.22 -18.71 31.17
CA ARG A 56 0.06 -18.38 32.58
C ARG A 56 -0.59 -17.02 32.74
N HIS A 57 -1.75 -16.98 33.40
CA HIS A 57 -2.47 -15.75 33.74
C HIS A 57 -2.68 -14.82 32.53
N ALA A 58 -3.05 -15.37 31.37
CA ALA A 58 -3.14 -14.58 30.15
C ALA A 58 -4.38 -13.67 30.15
N PHE A 59 -4.13 -12.37 29.93
CA PHE A 59 -5.16 -11.36 29.71
C PHE A 59 -4.99 -10.69 28.34
N LYS A 60 -6.12 -10.54 27.64
CA LYS A 60 -6.17 -9.81 26.37
C LYS A 60 -7.50 -9.10 26.20
N THR A 61 -7.45 -7.83 25.84
CA THR A 61 -8.57 -6.94 25.57
C THR A 61 -8.46 -6.36 24.15
N TYR A 62 -9.60 -6.02 23.55
CA TYR A 62 -9.66 -5.27 22.29
C TYR A 62 -10.54 -4.04 22.42
N GLY A 63 -10.22 -3.00 21.65
CA GLY A 63 -10.94 -1.72 21.66
C GLY A 63 -10.15 -0.61 22.33
N LYS A 64 -10.67 0.62 22.24
CA LYS A 64 -10.07 1.78 22.92
C LYS A 64 -10.28 1.61 24.43
N LYS A 65 -9.36 2.14 25.26
CA LYS A 65 -9.38 2.02 26.74
C LYS A 65 -10.77 2.26 27.38
N LYS A 66 -11.61 3.13 26.81
CA LYS A 66 -12.97 3.39 27.31
C LYS A 66 -13.98 2.26 27.05
N ASN A 67 -13.82 1.49 25.99
CA ASN A 67 -14.69 0.38 25.56
C ASN A 67 -13.86 -0.89 25.31
N ALA A 68 -12.94 -1.22 26.22
CA ALA A 68 -12.10 -2.40 26.08
C ALA A 68 -12.91 -3.66 26.41
N ILE A 69 -13.08 -4.54 25.43
CA ILE A 69 -13.77 -5.81 25.59
C ILE A 69 -12.73 -6.88 25.92
N PRO A 70 -12.80 -7.53 27.09
CA PRO A 70 -11.91 -8.62 27.42
C PRO A 70 -12.24 -9.87 26.58
N VAL A 71 -11.22 -10.39 25.87
CA VAL A 71 -11.31 -11.61 25.08
C VAL A 71 -10.63 -12.78 25.76
N LEU A 72 -9.56 -12.55 26.53
CA LEU A 72 -8.93 -13.57 27.39
C LEU A 72 -8.87 -13.03 28.81
N ASN A 73 -9.35 -13.83 29.77
CA ASN A 73 -9.42 -13.46 31.19
C ASN A 73 -8.77 -14.52 32.06
N ASN A 74 -7.61 -14.19 32.63
CA ASN A 74 -6.82 -15.05 33.52
C ASN A 74 -6.65 -16.49 33.01
N LEU A 75 -6.42 -16.66 31.70
CA LEU A 75 -6.38 -17.99 31.10
C LEU A 75 -5.08 -18.71 31.47
N MET A 76 -5.21 -19.94 31.97
CA MET A 76 -4.12 -20.89 32.18
C MET A 76 -4.33 -22.05 31.22
N MET A 77 -3.27 -22.47 30.53
CA MET A 77 -3.30 -23.60 29.60
C MET A 77 -1.93 -24.25 29.58
N THR A 78 -1.88 -25.58 29.68
CA THR A 78 -0.62 -26.33 29.63
C THR A 78 -0.76 -27.50 28.67
N VAL A 79 0.00 -27.45 27.58
CA VAL A 79 0.05 -28.49 26.56
C VAL A 79 1.28 -29.37 26.77
N PRO A 80 1.12 -30.65 27.13
CA PRO A 80 2.24 -31.57 27.24
C PRO A 80 2.95 -31.81 25.90
N LYS A 81 4.24 -32.17 25.95
CA LYS A 81 4.97 -32.65 24.77
C LYS A 81 4.45 -34.02 24.34
N GLY A 82 4.41 -34.28 23.03
CA GLY A 82 4.01 -35.59 22.49
C GLY A 82 2.50 -35.87 22.48
N THR A 83 1.66 -34.89 22.80
CA THR A 83 0.21 -35.07 22.90
C THR A 83 -0.57 -34.28 21.85
N ILE A 84 -1.80 -34.72 21.56
CA ILE A 84 -2.79 -33.92 20.83
C ILE A 84 -3.67 -33.19 21.84
N TYR A 85 -3.69 -31.86 21.75
CA TYR A 85 -4.51 -30.97 22.55
C TYR A 85 -5.67 -30.41 21.72
N GLY A 86 -6.91 -30.72 22.10
CA GLY A 86 -8.12 -30.20 21.47
C GLY A 86 -8.66 -28.98 22.21
N LEU A 87 -8.58 -27.80 21.62
CA LEU A 87 -9.17 -26.58 22.15
C LEU A 87 -10.60 -26.39 21.58
N LEU A 88 -11.59 -26.69 22.41
CA LEU A 88 -13.01 -26.62 22.06
C LEU A 88 -13.63 -25.34 22.63
N GLY A 89 -14.56 -24.72 21.90
CA GLY A 89 -15.33 -23.61 22.44
C GLY A 89 -16.22 -22.96 21.40
N ALA A 90 -17.21 -22.17 21.84
CA ALA A 90 -18.11 -21.45 20.96
C ALA A 90 -17.38 -20.44 20.05
N SER A 91 -18.02 -20.03 18.96
CA SER A 91 -17.54 -18.92 18.13
C SER A 91 -17.39 -17.65 18.99
N GLY A 92 -16.29 -16.92 18.81
CA GLY A 92 -16.02 -15.69 19.56
C GLY A 92 -15.50 -15.88 20.99
N CYS A 93 -15.26 -17.11 21.48
CA CYS A 93 -14.76 -17.29 22.85
C CYS A 93 -13.28 -16.95 23.06
N GLY A 94 -12.51 -16.70 21.99
CA GLY A 94 -11.12 -16.26 22.05
C GLY A 94 -10.07 -17.27 21.54
N LYS A 95 -10.46 -18.44 21.00
CA LYS A 95 -9.54 -19.50 20.50
C LYS A 95 -8.48 -18.96 19.52
N THR A 96 -8.92 -18.35 18.43
CA THR A 96 -8.03 -17.79 17.41
C THR A 96 -7.15 -16.66 17.96
N THR A 97 -7.64 -15.89 18.94
CA THR A 97 -6.84 -14.87 19.63
C THR A 97 -5.74 -15.53 20.48
N LEU A 98 -6.06 -16.61 21.21
CA LEU A 98 -5.09 -17.36 22.00
C LEU A 98 -4.01 -17.97 21.10
N LEU A 99 -4.41 -18.65 20.02
CA LEU A 99 -3.47 -19.20 19.04
C LEU A 99 -2.57 -18.11 18.44
N SER A 100 -3.14 -16.94 18.09
CA SER A 100 -2.37 -15.80 17.57
C SER A 100 -1.33 -15.28 18.58
N CYS A 101 -1.61 -15.37 19.88
CA CYS A 101 -0.64 -15.01 20.92
C CYS A 101 0.45 -16.08 21.07
N ILE A 102 0.09 -17.37 20.96
CA ILE A 102 1.04 -18.50 20.99
C ILE A 102 2.02 -18.41 19.81
N VAL A 103 1.53 -18.15 18.60
CA VAL A 103 2.39 -17.99 17.42
C VAL A 103 3.09 -16.62 17.35
N GLY A 104 2.96 -15.78 18.40
CA GLY A 104 3.65 -14.49 18.48
C GLY A 104 3.16 -13.40 17.52
N ARG A 105 2.00 -13.60 16.88
CA ARG A 105 1.35 -12.57 16.03
C ARG A 105 0.80 -11.42 16.85
N ARG A 106 0.32 -11.70 18.06
CA ARG A 106 -0.20 -10.70 19.01
C ARG A 106 0.50 -10.84 20.35
N ARG A 107 0.67 -9.73 21.06
CA ARG A 107 1.15 -9.71 22.44
C ARG A 107 -0.03 -9.75 23.40
N LEU A 108 0.14 -10.43 24.52
CA LEU A 108 -0.79 -10.35 25.66
C LEU A 108 -0.70 -8.96 26.30
N ASP A 109 -1.77 -8.53 26.95
CA ASP A 109 -1.78 -7.30 27.74
C ASP A 109 -1.16 -7.55 29.14
N SER A 110 -1.37 -8.75 29.68
CA SER A 110 -0.73 -9.26 30.91
C SER A 110 -0.64 -10.79 30.87
N GLY A 111 0.28 -11.35 31.66
CA GLY A 111 0.58 -12.79 31.71
C GLY A 111 1.78 -13.22 30.87
N GLU A 112 2.05 -14.51 30.84
CA GLU A 112 3.21 -15.09 30.15
C GLU A 112 2.83 -16.27 29.26
N ILE A 113 3.50 -16.38 28.10
CA ILE A 113 3.41 -17.53 27.19
C ILE A 113 4.82 -18.06 26.97
N PHE A 114 4.96 -19.37 27.12
CA PHE A 114 6.16 -20.13 26.76
C PHE A 114 5.78 -21.16 25.68
N VAL A 115 6.55 -21.19 24.60
CA VAL A 115 6.44 -22.14 23.49
C VAL A 115 7.78 -22.84 23.36
N LEU A 116 7.78 -24.16 23.38
CA LEU A 116 8.98 -25.02 23.29
C LEU A 116 10.13 -24.59 24.23
N GLY A 117 9.80 -24.05 25.40
CA GLY A 117 10.76 -23.60 26.43
C GLY A 117 11.15 -22.13 26.38
N GLY A 118 10.70 -21.33 25.40
CA GLY A 118 11.01 -19.90 25.30
C GLY A 118 9.79 -19.01 25.09
N LYS A 119 9.90 -17.70 25.35
CA LYS A 119 8.80 -16.74 25.05
C LYS A 119 8.70 -16.51 23.53
N PRO A 120 7.51 -16.40 22.92
CA PRO A 120 7.36 -16.06 21.50
C PRO A 120 8.20 -14.82 21.12
N GLY A 121 8.97 -14.92 20.02
CA GLY A 121 9.93 -13.91 19.59
C GLY A 121 11.36 -14.07 20.13
N THR A 122 11.60 -14.98 21.08
CA THR A 122 12.96 -15.31 21.56
C THR A 122 13.56 -16.46 20.76
N ARG A 123 14.90 -16.56 20.70
CA ARG A 123 15.59 -17.65 19.96
C ARG A 123 15.19 -19.05 20.44
N GLY A 124 14.84 -19.20 21.72
CA GLY A 124 14.47 -20.48 22.32
C GLY A 124 13.06 -20.98 22.00
N SER A 125 12.14 -20.12 21.53
CA SER A 125 10.72 -20.50 21.38
C SER A 125 10.38 -21.25 20.10
N GLY A 126 11.29 -21.22 19.12
CA GLY A 126 11.01 -21.74 17.77
C GLY A 126 9.98 -20.93 16.96
N VAL A 127 9.45 -19.83 17.53
CA VAL A 127 8.46 -18.95 16.92
C VAL A 127 8.94 -17.51 16.99
N PRO A 128 9.09 -16.82 15.85
CA PRO A 128 8.82 -17.33 14.50
C PRO A 128 9.93 -18.28 13.99
N GLY A 129 9.58 -19.25 13.14
CA GLY A 129 10.57 -20.19 12.58
C GLY A 129 10.03 -21.56 12.19
N LYS A 130 10.94 -22.45 11.77
CA LYS A 130 10.63 -23.78 11.23
C LYS A 130 10.21 -24.83 12.28
N ARG A 131 10.39 -24.57 13.58
CA ARG A 131 10.04 -25.56 14.62
C ARG A 131 8.53 -25.68 14.83
N VAL A 132 7.77 -24.70 14.34
CA VAL A 132 6.31 -24.65 14.46
C VAL A 132 5.65 -24.66 13.08
N GLY A 133 4.67 -25.52 12.89
CA GLY A 133 3.76 -25.48 11.75
C GLY A 133 2.47 -24.80 12.17
N TYR A 134 2.03 -23.81 11.39
CA TYR A 134 0.80 -23.07 11.69
C TYR A 134 -0.13 -23.06 10.48
N MET A 135 -1.36 -23.50 10.72
CA MET A 135 -2.47 -23.38 9.79
C MET A 135 -3.47 -22.36 10.35
N PRO A 136 -3.59 -21.16 9.75
CA PRO A 136 -4.60 -20.18 10.13
C PRO A 136 -6.01 -20.62 9.74
N GLN A 137 -7.02 -19.98 10.36
CA GLN A 137 -8.44 -20.18 10.03
C GLN A 137 -8.76 -19.70 8.61
N GLU A 138 -8.17 -18.57 8.21
CA GLU A 138 -8.16 -18.09 6.83
C GLU A 138 -7.25 -18.99 5.98
N ILE A 139 -7.56 -19.13 4.70
CA ILE A 139 -6.82 -20.04 3.82
C ILE A 139 -5.35 -19.61 3.69
N ALA A 140 -5.10 -18.30 3.57
CA ALA A 140 -3.77 -17.69 3.49
C ALA A 140 -2.86 -18.40 2.46
N LEU A 141 -3.34 -18.51 1.21
CA LEU A 141 -2.63 -19.07 0.06
C LEU A 141 -2.71 -18.10 -1.13
N TYR A 142 -1.65 -18.08 -1.96
CA TYR A 142 -1.63 -17.29 -3.20
C TYR A 142 -2.50 -17.94 -4.27
N GLY A 143 -3.58 -17.27 -4.69
CA GLY A 143 -4.54 -17.81 -5.64
C GLY A 143 -3.96 -18.07 -7.03
N GLU A 144 -3.00 -17.26 -7.46
CA GLU A 144 -2.34 -17.38 -8.76
C GLU A 144 -1.31 -18.50 -8.83
N PHE A 145 -0.99 -19.16 -7.71
CA PHE A 145 0.02 -20.23 -7.66
C PHE A 145 -0.62 -21.59 -7.89
N SER A 146 0.15 -22.53 -8.43
CA SER A 146 -0.21 -23.94 -8.42
C SER A 146 0.06 -24.54 -7.03
N ILE A 147 -0.49 -25.73 -6.78
CA ILE A 147 -0.19 -26.50 -5.55
C ILE A 147 1.33 -26.69 -5.44
N ARG A 148 2.00 -27.12 -6.52
CA ARG A 148 3.45 -27.31 -6.54
C ARG A 148 4.23 -26.04 -6.20
N GLU A 149 3.87 -24.89 -6.77
CA GLU A 149 4.57 -23.63 -6.52
C GLU A 149 4.35 -23.11 -5.10
N THR A 150 3.12 -23.26 -4.58
CA THR A 150 2.79 -22.95 -3.19
C THR A 150 3.70 -23.75 -2.25
N MET A 151 3.85 -25.02 -2.54
CA MET A 151 4.64 -25.96 -1.74
C MET A 151 6.14 -25.65 -1.82
N MET A 152 6.64 -25.33 -3.01
CA MET A 152 8.01 -24.85 -3.21
C MET A 152 8.30 -23.54 -2.48
N TYR A 153 7.37 -22.57 -2.52
CA TYR A 153 7.51 -21.29 -1.85
C TYR A 153 7.64 -21.45 -0.33
N PHE A 154 6.70 -22.14 0.32
CA PHE A 154 6.76 -22.33 1.77
C PHE A 154 7.91 -23.25 2.17
N GLY A 155 8.20 -24.31 1.41
CA GLY A 155 9.34 -25.18 1.64
C GLY A 155 10.68 -24.42 1.64
N TRP A 156 10.89 -23.49 0.70
CA TRP A 156 12.08 -22.64 0.69
C TRP A 156 12.13 -21.64 1.86
N ILE A 157 10.98 -21.14 2.33
CA ILE A 157 10.92 -20.29 3.53
C ILE A 157 11.37 -21.07 4.77
N PHE A 158 10.95 -22.34 4.88
CA PHE A 158 11.37 -23.23 5.97
C PHE A 158 12.80 -23.76 5.81
N GLY A 159 13.45 -23.50 4.67
CA GLY A 159 14.83 -23.87 4.39
C GLY A 159 15.01 -25.31 3.87
N MET A 160 13.95 -25.92 3.33
CA MET A 160 13.98 -27.27 2.76
C MET A 160 14.64 -27.28 1.38
N GLY A 161 15.26 -28.41 1.03
CA GLY A 161 15.82 -28.63 -0.30
C GLY A 161 14.73 -28.91 -1.34
N THR A 162 14.91 -28.47 -2.59
CA THR A 162 13.92 -28.69 -3.66
C THR A 162 13.53 -30.17 -3.86
N LYS A 163 14.48 -31.10 -3.70
CA LYS A 163 14.21 -32.55 -3.82
C LYS A 163 13.32 -33.05 -2.68
N GLU A 164 13.66 -32.69 -1.45
CA GLU A 164 12.89 -33.01 -0.24
C GLU A 164 11.46 -32.45 -0.32
N ILE A 165 11.29 -31.23 -0.85
CA ILE A 165 9.97 -30.62 -1.07
C ILE A 165 9.13 -31.47 -2.03
N MET A 166 9.72 -31.96 -3.13
CA MET A 166 9.00 -32.76 -4.11
C MET A 166 8.59 -34.14 -3.57
N GLU A 167 9.45 -34.78 -2.77
CA GLU A 167 9.13 -36.04 -2.09
C GLU A 167 7.98 -35.86 -1.08
N ARG A 168 8.08 -34.82 -0.23
CA ARG A 168 7.01 -34.47 0.72
C ARG A 168 5.72 -34.07 0.01
N LEU A 169 5.80 -33.37 -1.12
CA LEU A 169 4.65 -33.02 -1.95
C LEU A 169 3.91 -34.27 -2.43
N GLN A 170 4.62 -35.26 -2.99
CA GLN A 170 3.99 -36.50 -3.49
C GLN A 170 3.29 -37.27 -2.36
N PHE A 171 3.91 -37.37 -1.19
CA PHE A 171 3.28 -37.95 -0.01
C PHE A 171 1.98 -37.20 0.36
N LEU A 172 2.05 -35.87 0.47
CA LEU A 172 0.91 -35.04 0.88
C LEU A 172 -0.22 -35.02 -0.14
N LEU A 173 0.08 -35.09 -1.44
CA LEU A 173 -0.93 -35.18 -2.50
C LEU A 173 -1.77 -36.45 -2.35
N ASN A 174 -1.12 -37.60 -2.13
CA ASN A 174 -1.79 -38.89 -1.96
C ASN A 174 -2.54 -38.95 -0.62
N PHE A 175 -1.91 -38.47 0.45
CA PHE A 175 -2.50 -38.53 1.80
C PHE A 175 -3.74 -37.65 1.95
N LEU A 176 -3.74 -36.44 1.37
CA LEU A 176 -4.84 -35.48 1.50
C LEU A 176 -5.81 -35.48 0.31
N ASP A 177 -5.69 -36.47 -0.58
CA ASP A 177 -6.49 -36.58 -1.81
C ASP A 177 -6.57 -35.23 -2.56
N LEU A 178 -5.39 -34.67 -2.85
CA LEU A 178 -5.29 -33.39 -3.55
C LEU A 178 -5.32 -33.61 -5.06
N PRO A 179 -5.93 -32.69 -5.84
CA PRO A 179 -5.88 -32.76 -7.29
C PRO A 179 -4.44 -32.57 -7.80
N SER A 180 -4.25 -32.73 -9.11
CA SER A 180 -2.95 -32.57 -9.78
C SER A 180 -2.14 -31.37 -9.27
N GLU A 181 -0.84 -31.60 -9.05
CA GLU A 181 0.12 -30.62 -8.53
C GLU A 181 0.18 -29.30 -9.33
N LYS A 182 -0.21 -29.33 -10.61
CA LYS A 182 -0.18 -28.20 -11.54
C LYS A 182 -1.42 -27.30 -11.45
N ARG A 183 -2.48 -27.75 -10.76
CA ARG A 183 -3.74 -27.00 -10.66
C ARG A 183 -3.54 -25.74 -9.81
N LEU A 184 -4.12 -24.62 -10.28
CA LEU A 184 -4.06 -23.33 -9.58
C LEU A 184 -4.94 -23.31 -8.33
N VAL A 185 -4.46 -22.67 -7.27
CA VAL A 185 -5.16 -22.56 -5.98
C VAL A 185 -6.51 -21.87 -6.14
N LYS A 186 -6.62 -20.82 -6.96
CA LYS A 186 -7.89 -20.13 -7.22
C LYS A 186 -8.97 -21.02 -7.88
N ASN A 187 -8.58 -22.12 -8.53
CA ASN A 187 -9.49 -23.05 -9.21
C ASN A 187 -9.84 -24.28 -8.34
N LEU A 188 -9.43 -24.28 -7.07
CA LEU A 188 -9.74 -25.32 -6.09
C LEU A 188 -11.04 -24.99 -5.34
N SER A 189 -11.77 -26.02 -4.89
CA SER A 189 -12.87 -25.81 -3.95
C SER A 189 -12.34 -25.33 -2.59
N GLY A 190 -13.18 -24.65 -1.78
CA GLY A 190 -12.75 -24.19 -0.46
C GLY A 190 -12.22 -25.30 0.45
N GLY A 191 -12.80 -26.50 0.37
CA GLY A 191 -12.29 -27.69 1.06
C GLY A 191 -10.90 -28.11 0.56
N GLN A 192 -10.69 -28.15 -0.76
CA GLN A 192 -9.37 -28.45 -1.35
C GLN A 192 -8.32 -27.40 -0.96
N GLN A 193 -8.67 -26.10 -0.97
CA GLN A 193 -7.77 -25.03 -0.53
C GLN A 193 -7.38 -25.19 0.94
N ARG A 194 -8.33 -25.56 1.80
CA ARG A 194 -8.08 -25.85 3.21
C ARG A 194 -7.11 -27.03 3.37
N ARG A 195 -7.29 -28.11 2.58
CA ARG A 195 -6.36 -29.25 2.55
C ARG A 195 -4.96 -28.85 2.08
N VAL A 196 -4.82 -27.98 1.07
CA VAL A 196 -3.51 -27.44 0.65
C VAL A 196 -2.88 -26.62 1.77
N SER A 197 -3.66 -25.78 2.47
CA SER A 197 -3.17 -24.99 3.61
C SER A 197 -2.68 -25.89 4.75
N PHE A 198 -3.39 -26.99 5.01
CA PHE A 198 -2.98 -28.01 5.98
C PHE A 198 -1.69 -28.73 5.57
N ALA A 199 -1.58 -29.10 4.30
CA ALA A 199 -0.40 -29.75 3.74
C ALA A 199 0.87 -28.88 3.91
N VAL A 200 0.76 -27.57 3.68
CA VAL A 200 1.86 -26.62 3.90
C VAL A 200 2.32 -26.59 5.35
N ALA A 201 1.41 -26.73 6.33
CA ALA A 201 1.77 -26.75 7.75
C ALA A 201 2.48 -28.05 8.17
N LEU A 202 2.25 -29.16 7.44
CA LEU A 202 2.87 -30.47 7.68
C LEU A 202 4.21 -30.67 6.95
N MET A 203 4.47 -29.88 5.91
CA MET A 203 5.56 -30.13 4.96
C MET A 203 6.94 -30.25 5.58
N HIS A 204 7.30 -29.32 6.47
CA HIS A 204 8.64 -29.18 7.04
C HIS A 204 8.82 -29.94 8.36
N ASP A 205 7.88 -30.84 8.68
CA ASP A 205 7.96 -31.77 9.82
C ASP A 205 8.19 -31.10 11.19
N PRO A 206 7.34 -30.14 11.62
CA PRO A 206 7.55 -29.36 12.83
C PRO A 206 7.44 -30.17 14.13
N GLU A 207 8.12 -29.70 15.18
CA GLU A 207 7.99 -30.23 16.56
C GLU A 207 6.62 -29.88 17.17
N LEU A 208 6.08 -28.71 16.85
CA LEU A 208 4.78 -28.23 17.31
C LEU A 208 3.90 -27.85 16.11
N LEU A 209 2.74 -28.47 16.00
CA LEU A 209 1.77 -28.20 14.95
C LEU A 209 0.54 -27.51 15.56
N ILE A 210 0.18 -26.34 15.06
CA ILE A 210 -0.97 -25.55 15.50
C ILE A 210 -1.94 -25.43 14.32
N LEU A 211 -3.12 -26.01 14.48
CA LEU A 211 -4.12 -26.12 13.42
C LEU A 211 -5.41 -25.43 13.86
N ASP A 212 -5.76 -24.35 13.18
CA ASP A 212 -7.02 -23.65 13.43
C ASP A 212 -8.12 -24.21 12.52
N GLU A 213 -9.03 -25.02 13.08
CA GLU A 213 -10.18 -25.61 12.38
C GLU A 213 -9.82 -26.39 11.08
N PRO A 214 -8.89 -27.37 11.11
CA PRO A 214 -8.36 -27.99 9.89
C PRO A 214 -9.35 -28.87 9.09
N THR A 215 -10.39 -29.40 9.74
CA THR A 215 -11.31 -30.43 9.23
C THR A 215 -12.67 -29.90 8.75
N VAL A 216 -12.87 -28.58 8.80
CA VAL A 216 -14.14 -27.95 8.38
C VAL A 216 -14.31 -28.07 6.88
N GLY A 217 -15.46 -28.60 6.44
CA GLY A 217 -15.75 -28.84 5.03
C GLY A 217 -14.95 -30.00 4.41
N VAL A 218 -14.35 -30.85 5.24
CA VAL A 218 -13.70 -32.11 4.81
C VAL A 218 -14.69 -33.28 4.98
N ASP A 219 -14.64 -34.22 4.05
CA ASP A 219 -15.40 -35.48 4.10
C ASP A 219 -15.06 -36.30 5.38
N PRO A 220 -16.04 -37.01 5.98
CA PRO A 220 -15.82 -37.85 7.16
C PRO A 220 -14.70 -38.89 7.05
N LEU A 221 -14.53 -39.58 5.91
CA LEU A 221 -13.50 -40.60 5.75
C LEU A 221 -12.10 -39.98 5.77
N LEU A 222 -11.93 -38.88 5.03
CA LEU A 222 -10.67 -38.15 4.99
C LEU A 222 -10.36 -37.48 6.34
N ARG A 223 -11.38 -36.97 7.04
CA ARG A 223 -11.24 -36.48 8.42
C ARG A 223 -10.66 -37.57 9.32
N GLN A 224 -11.19 -38.80 9.25
CA GLN A 224 -10.69 -39.91 10.05
C GLN A 224 -9.25 -40.28 9.68
N SER A 225 -8.90 -40.28 8.39
CA SER A 225 -7.52 -40.48 7.92
C SER A 225 -6.56 -39.42 8.46
N ILE A 226 -6.97 -38.15 8.46
CA ILE A 226 -6.20 -37.03 9.04
C ILE A 226 -5.97 -37.26 10.54
N TRP A 227 -7.01 -37.60 11.29
CA TRP A 227 -6.89 -37.88 12.73
C TRP A 227 -5.97 -39.07 13.02
N ASN A 228 -6.11 -40.17 12.28
CA ASN A 228 -5.24 -41.34 12.41
C ASN A 228 -3.77 -40.97 12.18
N HIS A 229 -3.48 -40.12 11.19
CA HIS A 229 -2.13 -39.63 10.95
C HIS A 229 -1.62 -38.74 12.09
N LEU A 230 -2.43 -37.80 12.60
CA LEU A 230 -2.05 -36.95 13.73
C LEU A 230 -1.76 -37.78 14.99
N VAL A 231 -2.56 -38.81 15.25
CA VAL A 231 -2.32 -39.76 16.33
C VAL A 231 -1.03 -40.55 16.09
N HIS A 232 -0.77 -40.99 14.86
CA HIS A 232 0.43 -41.72 14.51
C HIS A 232 1.71 -40.89 14.74
N ILE A 233 1.75 -39.64 14.28
CA ILE A 233 2.93 -38.77 14.41
C ILE A 233 3.19 -38.32 15.85
N THR A 234 2.17 -38.33 16.72
CA THR A 234 2.29 -37.98 18.14
C THR A 234 2.70 -39.17 19.00
N LYS A 235 2.35 -40.42 18.63
CA LYS A 235 2.75 -41.65 19.34
C LYS A 235 4.24 -41.82 19.58
N ALA A 236 5.08 -41.32 18.66
CA ALA A 236 6.54 -41.36 18.81
C ALA A 236 7.06 -40.39 19.91
N GLY A 237 6.20 -39.56 20.50
CA GLY A 237 6.54 -38.57 21.53
C GLY A 237 7.32 -37.36 21.02
N GLN A 238 7.64 -37.31 19.73
CA GLN A 238 8.48 -36.27 19.12
C GLN A 238 7.71 -35.01 18.71
N LYS A 239 6.39 -35.11 18.47
CA LYS A 239 5.57 -34.01 17.96
C LYS A 239 4.38 -33.72 18.87
N THR A 240 4.05 -32.45 19.00
CA THR A 240 2.86 -31.98 19.71
C THR A 240 1.90 -31.34 18.72
N VAL A 241 0.60 -31.60 18.87
CA VAL A 241 -0.44 -31.01 18.01
C VAL A 241 -1.43 -30.24 18.87
N ILE A 242 -1.73 -29.00 18.49
CA ILE A 242 -2.83 -28.20 19.03
C ILE A 242 -3.85 -28.04 17.91
N ILE A 243 -5.07 -28.52 18.14
CA ILE A 243 -6.19 -28.41 17.21
C ILE A 243 -7.27 -27.56 17.85
N THR A 244 -7.81 -26.59 17.12
CA THR A 244 -9.13 -26.03 17.44
C THR A 244 -10.18 -26.71 16.58
N THR A 245 -11.33 -26.97 17.18
CA THR A 245 -12.48 -27.50 16.45
C THR A 245 -13.75 -27.00 17.12
N HIS A 246 -14.82 -26.87 16.34
CA HIS A 246 -16.17 -26.72 16.87
C HIS A 246 -16.94 -28.04 16.89
N TYR A 247 -16.38 -29.11 16.32
CA TYR A 247 -16.96 -30.45 16.36
C TYR A 247 -16.52 -31.19 17.62
N ILE A 248 -17.46 -31.39 18.54
CA ILE A 248 -17.18 -31.96 19.86
C ILE A 248 -16.65 -33.41 19.74
N GLU A 249 -17.16 -34.18 18.79
CA GLU A 249 -16.71 -35.55 18.52
C GLU A 249 -15.26 -35.64 18.02
N GLU A 250 -14.73 -34.61 17.37
CA GLU A 250 -13.31 -34.59 16.98
C GLU A 250 -12.41 -34.45 18.20
N ALA A 251 -12.82 -33.63 19.18
CA ALA A 251 -12.07 -33.43 20.42
C ALA A 251 -12.00 -34.71 21.28
N ARG A 252 -12.94 -35.65 21.11
CA ARG A 252 -12.93 -36.94 21.81
C ARG A 252 -11.68 -37.78 21.52
N GLN A 253 -11.08 -37.62 20.33
CA GLN A 253 -9.87 -38.33 19.91
C GLN A 253 -8.58 -37.69 20.45
N ALA A 254 -8.67 -36.51 21.06
CA ALA A 254 -7.52 -35.82 21.64
C ALA A 254 -7.09 -36.45 22.97
N HIS A 255 -5.82 -36.30 23.32
CA HIS A 255 -5.28 -36.79 24.58
C HIS A 255 -5.73 -35.90 25.75
N THR A 256 -5.79 -34.58 25.49
CA THR A 256 -6.22 -33.56 26.44
C THR A 256 -7.13 -32.59 25.71
N ILE A 257 -8.21 -32.17 26.36
CA ILE A 257 -9.13 -31.16 25.83
C ILE A 257 -9.22 -29.95 26.75
N GLY A 258 -9.17 -28.76 26.14
CA GLY A 258 -9.45 -27.50 26.80
C GLY A 258 -10.81 -26.98 26.38
N LEU A 259 -11.73 -26.83 27.33
CA LEU A 259 -13.09 -26.32 27.08
C LEU A 259 -13.14 -24.81 27.37
N MET A 260 -13.31 -23.97 26.35
CA MET A 260 -13.21 -22.51 26.46
C MET A 260 -14.55 -21.81 26.23
N ARG A 261 -14.90 -20.87 27.12
CA ARG A 261 -16.10 -20.02 26.99
C ARG A 261 -15.86 -18.61 27.57
N SER A 262 -16.25 -17.59 26.81
CA SER A 262 -16.16 -16.17 27.21
C SER A 262 -14.78 -15.78 27.78
N GLY A 263 -13.70 -16.17 27.09
CA GLY A 263 -12.34 -15.85 27.50
C GLY A 263 -11.75 -16.66 28.65
N HIS A 264 -12.49 -17.63 29.20
CA HIS A 264 -12.05 -18.49 30.31
C HIS A 264 -11.94 -19.95 29.86
N LEU A 265 -11.01 -20.68 30.48
CA LEU A 265 -10.92 -22.13 30.36
C LEU A 265 -11.78 -22.76 31.48
N LEU A 266 -12.81 -23.52 31.10
CA LEU A 266 -13.77 -24.15 32.01
C LEU A 266 -13.21 -25.44 32.61
N ALA A 267 -12.50 -26.21 31.80
CA ALA A 267 -11.85 -27.46 32.18
C ALA A 267 -10.70 -27.75 31.22
N GLU A 268 -9.67 -28.43 31.72
CA GLU A 268 -8.49 -28.86 30.98
C GLU A 268 -8.10 -30.25 31.47
N GLU A 269 -8.57 -31.30 30.80
CA GLU A 269 -8.31 -32.69 31.20
C GLU A 269 -8.49 -33.65 30.01
N SER A 270 -8.17 -34.94 30.19
CA SER A 270 -8.48 -35.94 29.17
C SER A 270 -10.00 -36.15 28.99
N PRO A 271 -10.49 -36.45 27.78
CA PRO A 271 -11.91 -36.71 27.53
C PRO A 271 -12.52 -37.77 28.45
N SER A 272 -11.82 -38.87 28.68
CA SER A 272 -12.26 -39.99 29.53
C SER A 272 -12.45 -39.56 30.99
N VAL A 273 -11.51 -38.76 31.51
CA VAL A 273 -11.56 -38.23 32.88
C VAL A 273 -12.74 -37.28 33.01
N LEU A 274 -12.97 -36.38 32.05
CA LEU A 274 -14.07 -35.43 32.09
C LEU A 274 -15.45 -36.12 32.07
N LEU A 275 -15.63 -37.15 31.24
CA LEU A 275 -16.85 -37.95 31.21
C LEU A 275 -17.10 -38.63 32.56
N SER A 276 -16.06 -39.22 33.16
CA SER A 276 -16.16 -39.89 34.47
C SER A 276 -16.43 -38.92 35.62
N MET A 277 -15.77 -37.75 35.61
CA MET A 277 -15.87 -36.73 36.66
C MET A 277 -17.26 -36.11 36.71
N TYR A 278 -17.84 -35.81 35.54
CA TYR A 278 -19.16 -35.18 35.46
C TYR A 278 -20.32 -36.17 35.33
N LYS A 279 -20.02 -37.47 35.21
CA LYS A 279 -20.96 -38.59 35.02
C LYS A 279 -21.89 -38.37 33.82
N CYS A 280 -21.28 -38.12 32.67
CA CYS A 280 -21.98 -37.85 31.41
C CYS A 280 -21.60 -38.88 30.35
N ILE A 281 -22.47 -39.07 29.35
CA ILE A 281 -22.25 -40.04 28.27
C ILE A 281 -21.55 -39.37 27.08
N SER A 282 -21.80 -38.07 26.88
CA SER A 282 -21.19 -37.27 25.80
C SER A 282 -20.41 -36.08 26.35
N LEU A 283 -19.40 -35.63 25.60
CA LEU A 283 -18.66 -34.41 25.92
C LEU A 283 -19.52 -33.15 25.78
N GLU A 284 -20.57 -33.21 24.98
CA GLU A 284 -21.53 -32.11 24.81
C GLU A 284 -22.28 -31.82 26.11
N GLU A 285 -22.74 -32.87 26.81
CA GLU A 285 -23.38 -32.76 28.13
C GLU A 285 -22.43 -32.16 29.17
N VAL A 286 -21.16 -32.58 29.16
CA VAL A 286 -20.13 -32.03 30.06
C VAL A 286 -19.96 -30.54 29.79
N PHE A 287 -19.82 -30.15 28.52
CA PHE A 287 -19.69 -28.74 28.13
C PHE A 287 -20.92 -27.92 28.52
N LEU A 288 -22.12 -28.46 28.35
CA LEU A 288 -23.37 -27.81 28.76
C LEU A 288 -23.46 -27.63 30.28
N LYS A 289 -23.09 -28.65 31.06
CA LYS A 289 -23.10 -28.61 32.52
C LYS A 289 -22.12 -27.58 33.05
N LEU A 290 -20.88 -27.59 32.55
CA LEU A 290 -19.86 -26.58 32.88
C LEU A 290 -20.31 -25.17 32.49
N SER A 291 -20.94 -25.03 31.33
CA SER A 291 -21.49 -23.77 30.85
C SER A 291 -22.57 -23.21 31.79
N ARG A 292 -23.50 -24.05 32.26
CA ARG A 292 -24.53 -23.65 33.22
C ARG A 292 -23.93 -23.24 34.57
N MET A 293 -22.94 -23.98 35.06
CA MET A 293 -22.24 -23.66 36.31
C MET A 293 -21.51 -22.31 36.24
N GLN A 294 -20.92 -21.98 35.09
CA GLN A 294 -20.29 -20.67 34.87
C GLN A 294 -21.33 -19.53 34.89
N SER A 295 -22.47 -19.70 34.21
CA SER A 295 -23.53 -18.70 34.19
C SER A 295 -24.09 -18.40 35.58
N GLN A 296 -24.31 -19.45 36.40
CA GLN A 296 -24.77 -19.29 37.78
C GLN A 296 -23.73 -18.60 38.68
N LYS A 297 -22.44 -18.91 38.54
CA LYS A 297 -21.37 -18.22 39.27
C LYS A 297 -21.30 -16.73 38.91
N GLY A 298 -21.54 -16.37 37.64
CA GLY A 298 -21.59 -14.98 37.17
C GLY A 298 -22.76 -14.18 37.75
N GLU A 299 -23.94 -14.80 37.89
CA GLU A 299 -25.10 -14.19 38.53
C GLU A 299 -24.87 -13.97 40.04
N ILE A 300 -24.31 -14.95 40.74
CA ILE A 300 -24.03 -14.85 42.19
C ILE A 300 -22.96 -13.78 42.49
N SER A 301 -21.95 -13.62 41.62
CA SER A 301 -20.96 -12.54 41.76
C SER A 301 -21.55 -11.15 41.51
N ASN A 302 -22.52 -11.01 40.60
CA ASN A 302 -23.19 -9.74 40.34
C ASN A 302 -24.18 -9.37 41.46
N VAL A 303 -24.87 -10.36 42.04
CA VAL A 303 -25.77 -10.16 43.20
C VAL A 303 -24.99 -9.70 44.44
N ASN A 304 -23.77 -10.20 44.66
CA ASN A 304 -22.92 -9.76 45.77
C ASN A 304 -22.32 -8.35 45.59
N PHE A 305 -22.21 -7.85 44.35
CA PHE A 305 -21.76 -6.47 44.10
C PHE A 305 -22.90 -5.45 44.18
N SER A 306 -24.16 -5.88 43.98
CA SER A 306 -25.35 -5.03 44.10
C SER A 306 -25.89 -4.87 45.53
N ASN A 307 -25.32 -5.56 46.52
CA ASN A 307 -25.79 -5.44 47.91
C ASN A 307 -25.28 -4.18 48.66
N ASN A 308 -24.43 -3.36 48.03
CA ASN A 308 -23.82 -2.19 48.68
C ASN A 308 -24.02 -0.85 47.96
N ILE A 309 -25.05 -0.69 47.11
CA ILE A 309 -25.43 0.63 46.57
C ILE A 309 -26.95 0.85 46.61
N SER A 310 -27.32 1.71 47.57
CA SER A 310 -28.51 2.58 47.68
C SER A 310 -29.82 2.19 46.98
N LEU A 311 -30.80 1.99 47.86
CA LEU A 311 -32.24 2.07 47.71
C LEU A 311 -32.69 3.41 47.08
N HIS A 312 -32.51 3.58 45.77
CA HIS A 312 -33.06 4.69 44.96
C HIS A 312 -33.17 4.30 43.47
N ALA A 313 -33.79 3.16 43.17
CA ALA A 313 -34.19 2.83 41.78
C ALA A 313 -35.50 2.01 41.72
N MET A 314 -36.31 2.02 42.78
CA MET A 314 -37.67 1.46 42.78
C MET A 314 -38.70 2.60 42.78
N ALA A 315 -38.74 3.36 41.70
CA ALA A 315 -39.80 4.33 41.44
C ALA A 315 -39.89 4.64 39.94
N PHE A 316 -40.21 3.64 39.12
CA PHE A 316 -40.93 3.89 37.87
C PHE A 316 -41.67 2.62 37.45
N GLY A 317 -42.88 2.46 37.97
CA GLY A 317 -43.82 1.45 37.52
C GLY A 317 -44.52 1.88 36.22
N SER A 318 -44.84 0.86 35.44
CA SER A 318 -45.88 0.79 34.40
C SER A 318 -45.66 1.55 33.08
N LYS A 319 -45.34 0.77 32.04
CA LYS A 319 -46.18 0.69 30.83
C LYS A 319 -45.97 -0.66 30.15
N MET A 320 -47.07 -1.39 30.00
CA MET A 320 -47.20 -2.50 29.06
C MET A 320 -47.12 -1.93 27.64
N ASP A 321 -46.34 -2.54 26.76
CA ASP A 321 -46.61 -2.53 25.33
C ASP A 321 -46.21 -3.88 24.69
N LYS A 322 -47.08 -4.33 23.78
CA LYS A 322 -47.10 -5.63 23.09
C LYS A 322 -45.93 -5.79 22.09
N PRO A 323 -45.58 -7.02 21.67
CA PRO A 323 -44.54 -7.24 20.67
C PRO A 323 -45.07 -6.89 19.26
N SER A 324 -44.42 -5.95 18.59
CA SER A 324 -44.59 -5.72 17.16
C SER A 324 -43.58 -6.56 16.39
N SER A 325 -44.13 -7.43 15.54
CA SER A 325 -43.44 -8.12 14.46
C SER A 325 -43.04 -7.12 13.36
N SER A 326 -41.78 -7.15 12.94
CA SER A 326 -41.37 -6.70 11.61
C SER A 326 -40.64 -7.83 10.92
N GLN A 327 -41.30 -8.38 9.90
CA GLN A 327 -40.75 -9.28 8.91
C GLN A 327 -39.73 -8.53 8.04
N GLU A 328 -38.56 -9.13 7.82
CA GLU A 328 -37.97 -9.39 6.49
C GLU A 328 -36.56 -9.97 6.64
N GLY A 329 -36.30 -11.08 5.95
CA GLY A 329 -35.03 -11.80 5.98
C GLY A 329 -35.22 -13.31 5.92
N GLY A 330 -35.89 -13.80 4.88
CA GLY A 330 -36.11 -15.24 4.67
C GLY A 330 -34.83 -15.98 4.32
N VAL A 331 -34.59 -17.12 4.98
CA VAL A 331 -33.73 -18.18 4.47
C VAL A 331 -34.50 -19.50 4.57
N VAL A 332 -34.55 -20.15 3.42
CA VAL A 332 -35.33 -21.33 3.03
C VAL A 332 -35.07 -22.53 3.95
N GLY A 333 -36.14 -23.07 4.53
CA GLY A 333 -36.14 -24.37 5.20
C GLY A 333 -36.08 -25.51 4.19
N LEU A 334 -35.13 -26.43 4.38
CA LEU A 334 -35.03 -27.68 3.62
C LEU A 334 -35.97 -28.72 4.24
N ASN A 335 -36.94 -29.16 3.45
CA ASN A 335 -37.78 -30.32 3.75
C ASN A 335 -36.95 -31.61 3.67
N PHE A 336 -36.98 -32.37 4.77
CA PHE A 336 -36.37 -33.69 4.87
C PHE A 336 -37.34 -34.72 4.27
N HIS A 337 -37.01 -35.28 3.10
CA HIS A 337 -37.71 -36.42 2.54
C HIS A 337 -37.11 -37.70 3.11
N GLN A 338 -37.96 -38.45 3.81
CA GLN A 338 -37.70 -39.75 4.39
C GLN A 338 -37.75 -40.81 3.27
N SER A 339 -36.71 -41.63 3.13
CA SER A 339 -36.75 -42.83 2.29
C SER A 339 -36.10 -44.02 2.99
N LYS A 340 -37.00 -44.83 3.56
CA LYS A 340 -37.05 -46.30 3.63
C LYS A 340 -35.75 -47.11 3.41
N GLU A 341 -35.46 -47.92 4.42
CA GLU A 341 -34.58 -49.08 4.40
C GLU A 341 -35.00 -50.13 3.36
N VAL A 342 -34.01 -50.81 2.79
CA VAL A 342 -34.14 -52.13 2.15
C VAL A 342 -33.03 -53.02 2.72
N LEU A 343 -33.45 -54.07 3.42
CA LEU A 343 -32.64 -55.20 3.87
C LEU A 343 -32.42 -56.18 2.71
N ILE A 344 -31.18 -56.67 2.55
CA ILE A 344 -30.91 -58.00 1.97
C ILE A 344 -29.85 -58.69 2.84
N ASN A 345 -30.14 -59.95 3.12
CA ASN A 345 -29.46 -60.86 4.03
C ASN A 345 -28.38 -61.69 3.30
N GLU A 346 -27.49 -62.28 4.11
CA GLU A 346 -26.75 -63.55 3.92
C GLU A 346 -25.51 -63.65 3.01
N SER A 347 -24.35 -63.91 3.63
CA SER A 347 -23.78 -65.25 3.85
C SER A 347 -22.27 -65.40 3.64
N ASN A 348 -21.72 -66.27 4.52
CA ASN A 348 -20.53 -67.12 4.39
C ASN A 348 -19.14 -66.54 4.66
N GLY A 349 -18.50 -67.15 5.67
CA GLY A 349 -17.16 -66.87 6.14
C GLY A 349 -16.08 -67.69 5.47
N SER A 350 -14.85 -67.46 5.91
CA SER A 350 -13.80 -68.48 6.00
C SER A 350 -12.70 -68.01 6.96
N VAL A 351 -12.31 -68.97 7.80
CA VAL A 351 -11.17 -69.00 8.71
C VAL A 351 -9.93 -69.37 7.90
N PHE A 352 -8.73 -68.82 8.19
CA PHE A 352 -7.47 -69.58 8.27
C PHE A 352 -6.28 -68.74 8.81
N THR A 353 -5.77 -69.24 9.94
CA THR A 353 -4.44 -69.23 10.60
C THR A 353 -3.28 -68.30 10.22
N LEU A 354 -2.73 -67.69 11.29
CA LEU A 354 -1.32 -67.67 11.76
C LEU A 354 -0.20 -68.04 10.77
N ASN A 355 0.75 -67.11 10.61
CA ASN A 355 2.19 -67.40 10.69
C ASN A 355 2.95 -66.16 11.19
N GLN A 356 3.82 -66.39 12.17
CA GLN A 356 4.60 -65.43 12.92
C GLN A 356 6.07 -65.79 12.66
N GLU A 357 6.88 -64.84 12.19
CA GLU A 357 8.35 -64.94 12.19
C GLU A 357 8.95 -63.72 12.91
N PRO A 358 10.06 -63.91 13.67
CA PRO A 358 10.56 -62.93 14.64
C PRO A 358 11.54 -61.93 14.01
N TYR A 359 11.48 -60.67 14.45
CA TYR A 359 12.44 -59.62 14.09
C TYR A 359 13.07 -59.00 15.35
N ASP A 360 14.39 -59.10 15.45
CA ASP A 360 15.25 -58.54 16.50
C ASP A 360 15.35 -57.01 16.43
N PRO A 361 15.34 -56.28 17.56
CA PRO A 361 15.54 -54.83 17.57
C PRO A 361 17.01 -54.44 17.68
N PRO A 362 17.55 -53.51 16.87
CA PRO A 362 18.88 -52.96 17.07
C PRO A 362 18.91 -51.84 18.12
N GLN A 363 20.03 -51.83 18.82
CA GLN A 363 20.40 -51.09 20.04
C GLN A 363 20.50 -49.56 19.88
N ILE A 364 20.00 -48.83 20.87
CA ILE A 364 20.09 -47.36 21.02
C ILE A 364 21.45 -47.00 21.66
N LYS A 365 22.33 -46.32 20.92
CA LYS A 365 23.50 -45.63 21.49
C LYS A 365 23.08 -44.27 22.05
N ARG A 366 23.14 -44.12 23.38
CA ARG A 366 23.01 -42.84 24.09
C ARG A 366 24.36 -42.11 24.10
N ASN A 367 24.45 -40.96 23.44
CA ASN A 367 25.51 -39.98 23.71
C ASN A 367 24.96 -38.86 24.59
N LYS A 368 25.65 -38.57 25.70
CA LYS A 368 25.42 -37.45 26.62
C LYS A 368 25.72 -36.11 25.93
N PRO A 369 25.03 -35.00 26.25
CA PRO A 369 25.50 -33.67 25.88
C PRO A 369 26.54 -33.21 26.92
N ASN A 370 27.70 -32.76 26.44
CA ASN A 370 28.63 -31.97 27.23
C ASN A 370 28.16 -30.51 27.18
N ASP A 371 27.91 -29.95 28.36
CA ASP A 371 27.82 -28.52 28.60
C ASP A 371 29.24 -27.94 28.56
N GLU A 372 29.52 -27.06 27.59
CA GLU A 372 30.47 -25.94 27.68
C GLU A 372 30.59 -25.30 26.29
N GLU A 373 29.83 -24.24 26.02
CA GLU A 373 30.24 -23.26 25.01
C GLU A 373 29.93 -21.85 25.51
N SER A 374 30.97 -21.26 26.10
CA SER A 374 31.06 -19.93 26.64
C SER A 374 31.07 -18.87 25.54
N CYS A 375 30.19 -17.88 25.69
CA CYS A 375 30.42 -16.45 25.46
C CYS A 375 31.47 -16.02 24.43
N GLN A 376 31.20 -16.21 23.13
CA GLN A 376 31.89 -15.44 22.09
C GLN A 376 31.04 -15.14 20.85
N ASP A 377 29.72 -15.00 20.99
CA ASP A 377 28.82 -14.86 19.82
C ASP A 377 27.87 -13.65 19.88
N CYS A 378 28.16 -12.69 20.77
CA CYS A 378 27.36 -11.47 20.94
C CYS A 378 27.64 -10.40 19.86
N CYS A 379 28.84 -10.37 19.26
CA CYS A 379 29.21 -9.34 18.27
C CYS A 379 29.12 -9.77 16.80
N ALA A 380 29.05 -11.07 16.50
CA ALA A 380 28.99 -11.56 15.11
C ALA A 380 27.57 -11.56 14.48
N ASN A 381 26.53 -11.28 15.28
CA ASN A 381 25.14 -11.55 14.90
C ASN A 381 24.29 -10.31 14.55
N LEU A 382 24.88 -9.11 14.52
CA LEU A 382 24.20 -7.93 13.95
C LEU A 382 24.24 -7.92 12.40
N CYS A 383 25.08 -8.77 11.78
CA CYS A 383 25.32 -8.82 10.33
C CYS A 383 24.91 -10.14 9.63
N LYS A 384 24.10 -11.01 10.23
CA LYS A 384 23.43 -12.10 9.48
C LYS A 384 22.10 -11.61 8.90
N VAL A 385 22.18 -10.60 8.04
CA VAL A 385 21.07 -10.14 7.22
C VAL A 385 20.80 -11.21 6.17
N THR A 386 19.61 -11.78 6.22
CA THR A 386 19.00 -12.72 5.27
C THR A 386 19.57 -14.14 5.17
N THR A 387 18.68 -15.13 5.33
CA THR A 387 18.93 -16.48 4.82
C THR A 387 18.66 -16.44 3.32
N LYS A 388 19.69 -16.58 2.47
CA LYS A 388 19.58 -16.50 0.99
C LYS A 388 18.37 -17.26 0.40
N GLY A 389 17.98 -18.38 1.01
CA GLY A 389 16.79 -19.15 0.63
C GLY A 389 15.45 -18.39 0.78
N LYS A 390 15.26 -17.66 1.88
CA LYS A 390 14.03 -16.89 2.15
C LYS A 390 13.87 -15.74 1.16
N MET A 391 14.94 -14.98 0.92
CA MET A 391 14.91 -13.88 -0.05
C MET A 391 14.63 -14.38 -1.46
N LYS A 392 15.27 -15.49 -1.86
CA LYS A 392 14.99 -16.15 -3.15
C LYS A 392 13.51 -16.55 -3.26
N ALA A 393 12.92 -17.12 -2.21
CA ALA A 393 11.51 -17.51 -2.20
C ALA A 393 10.58 -16.29 -2.37
N LEU A 394 10.81 -15.21 -1.62
CA LEU A 394 10.01 -13.97 -1.70
C LEU A 394 10.11 -13.31 -3.08
N LEU A 395 11.31 -13.21 -3.65
CA LEU A 395 11.51 -12.66 -4.98
C LEU A 395 10.84 -13.52 -6.04
N THR A 396 11.06 -14.84 -6.01
CA THR A 396 10.42 -15.77 -6.97
C THR A 396 8.90 -15.66 -6.90
N LYS A 397 8.34 -15.54 -5.68
CA LYS A 397 6.92 -15.32 -5.48
C LYS A 397 6.43 -14.05 -6.17
N ASN A 398 7.07 -12.91 -5.89
CA ASN A 398 6.66 -11.62 -6.45
C ASN A 398 6.76 -11.61 -7.99
N PHE A 399 7.85 -12.13 -8.56
CA PHE A 399 8.02 -12.22 -10.01
C PHE A 399 7.01 -13.16 -10.67
N LEU A 400 6.73 -14.32 -10.07
CA LEU A 400 5.75 -15.25 -10.60
C LEU A 400 4.34 -14.65 -10.62
N ARG A 401 3.97 -13.92 -9.54
CA ARG A 401 2.70 -13.20 -9.46
C ARG A 401 2.60 -12.12 -10.54
N MET A 402 3.68 -11.38 -10.76
CA MET A 402 3.79 -10.37 -11.81
C MET A 402 3.61 -10.99 -13.22
N TRP A 403 4.30 -12.10 -13.50
CA TRP A 403 4.26 -12.76 -14.79
C TRP A 403 2.91 -13.40 -15.12
N ARG A 404 2.19 -13.91 -14.12
CA ARG A 404 0.87 -14.53 -14.35
C ARG A 404 -0.26 -13.53 -14.52
N ASN A 405 -0.09 -12.32 -14.00
CA ASN A 405 -1.06 -11.23 -14.15
C ASN A 405 -0.68 -10.31 -15.32
N VAL A 406 -0.44 -10.89 -16.50
CA VAL A 406 0.02 -10.18 -17.72
C VAL A 406 -0.92 -9.02 -18.08
N GLY A 407 -2.24 -9.21 -17.98
CA GLY A 407 -3.21 -8.15 -18.31
C GLY A 407 -3.03 -6.91 -17.43
N VAL A 408 -2.84 -7.10 -16.12
CA VAL A 408 -2.59 -6.01 -15.17
C VAL A 408 -1.22 -5.38 -15.46
N MET A 409 -0.20 -6.18 -15.75
CA MET A 409 1.13 -5.67 -16.10
C MET A 409 1.15 -4.85 -17.39
N LEU A 410 0.45 -5.30 -18.43
CA LEU A 410 0.31 -4.56 -19.69
C LEU A 410 -0.36 -3.21 -19.41
N PHE A 411 -1.44 -3.20 -18.63
CA PHE A 411 -2.11 -1.96 -18.24
C PHE A 411 -1.16 -1.02 -17.46
N ILE A 412 -0.39 -1.56 -16.52
CA ILE A 412 0.60 -0.82 -15.72
C ILE A 412 1.69 -0.16 -16.58
N PHE A 413 2.11 -0.79 -17.68
CA PHE A 413 3.07 -0.21 -18.62
C PHE A 413 2.42 0.71 -19.68
N ALA A 414 1.18 0.45 -20.08
CA ALA A 414 0.45 1.26 -21.04
C ALA A 414 -0.06 2.59 -20.45
N LEU A 415 -0.45 2.59 -19.18
CA LEU A 415 -0.96 3.78 -18.48
C LEU A 415 -0.01 4.99 -18.55
N PRO A 416 1.28 4.91 -18.21
CA PRO A 416 2.18 6.07 -18.28
C PRO A 416 2.39 6.56 -19.72
N VAL A 417 2.41 5.67 -20.70
CA VAL A 417 2.52 6.02 -22.13
C VAL A 417 1.28 6.78 -22.58
N MET A 418 0.09 6.28 -22.22
CA MET A 418 -1.18 6.96 -22.49
C MET A 418 -1.23 8.35 -21.83
N GLN A 419 -0.76 8.47 -20.58
CA GLN A 419 -0.68 9.77 -19.90
C GLN A 419 0.24 10.76 -20.62
N VAL A 420 1.40 10.31 -21.07
CA VAL A 420 2.35 11.13 -21.86
C VAL A 420 1.74 11.56 -23.19
N ILE A 421 1.10 10.64 -23.92
CA ILE A 421 0.47 10.94 -25.21
C ILE A 421 -0.65 11.98 -25.01
N LEU A 422 -1.54 11.75 -24.05
CA LEU A 422 -2.62 12.69 -23.74
C LEU A 422 -2.07 14.05 -23.33
N PHE A 423 -1.02 14.08 -22.52
CA PHE A 423 -0.38 15.33 -22.11
C PHE A 423 0.20 16.10 -23.30
N CYS A 424 1.03 15.47 -24.15
CA CYS A 424 1.69 16.16 -25.26
C CYS A 424 0.73 16.55 -26.39
N LEU A 425 -0.38 15.83 -26.56
CA LEU A 425 -1.42 16.20 -27.52
C LEU A 425 -2.35 17.31 -27.00
N ALA A 426 -2.61 17.35 -25.69
CA ALA A 426 -3.53 18.32 -25.10
C ALA A 426 -2.86 19.64 -24.69
N ILE A 427 -1.57 19.64 -24.35
CA ILE A 427 -0.89 20.79 -23.73
C ILE A 427 0.34 21.23 -24.53
N GLY A 428 0.37 22.52 -24.87
CA GLY A 428 1.55 23.26 -25.35
C GLY A 428 1.72 23.38 -26.86
N ARG A 429 0.68 23.03 -27.64
CA ARG A 429 0.57 23.44 -29.05
C ARG A 429 -0.09 24.81 -29.16
N ASP A 430 0.36 25.58 -30.14
CA ASP A 430 -0.23 26.87 -30.49
C ASP A 430 -1.67 26.67 -31.02
N PRO A 431 -2.68 27.41 -30.51
CA PRO A 431 -4.04 27.37 -31.04
C PRO A 431 -4.09 27.79 -32.51
N THR A 432 -4.87 27.05 -33.30
CA THR A 432 -5.10 27.27 -34.73
C THR A 432 -6.59 27.48 -35.00
N GLY A 433 -6.93 28.24 -36.04
CA GLY A 433 -8.33 28.52 -36.39
C GLY A 433 -8.96 29.56 -35.47
N LEU A 434 -8.16 30.55 -35.04
CA LEU A 434 -8.66 31.65 -34.22
C LEU A 434 -9.30 32.71 -35.12
N ASN A 435 -10.62 32.87 -35.02
CA ASN A 435 -11.35 33.90 -35.75
C ASN A 435 -10.98 35.31 -35.29
N LEU A 436 -10.45 36.12 -36.21
CA LEU A 436 -10.17 37.54 -36.02
C LEU A 436 -11.12 38.34 -36.92
N ALA A 437 -11.99 39.15 -36.29
CA ALA A 437 -12.89 40.03 -37.02
C ALA A 437 -12.09 41.23 -37.57
N ILE A 438 -12.13 41.44 -38.87
CA ILE A 438 -11.41 42.50 -39.55
C ILE A 438 -12.41 43.49 -40.12
N VAL A 439 -12.22 44.76 -39.80
CA VAL A 439 -12.95 45.87 -40.40
C VAL A 439 -11.92 46.76 -41.06
N ASN A 440 -11.92 46.77 -42.40
CA ASN A 440 -11.05 47.63 -43.18
C ASN A 440 -11.87 48.73 -43.85
N SER A 441 -11.92 49.90 -43.21
CA SER A 441 -12.72 51.03 -43.70
C SER A 441 -12.07 51.77 -44.87
N GLU A 442 -10.85 51.43 -45.29
CA GLU A 442 -10.26 51.92 -46.55
C GLU A 442 -10.89 51.25 -47.79
N MET A 443 -11.59 50.13 -47.58
CA MET A 443 -12.15 49.33 -48.68
C MET A 443 -13.58 49.75 -48.99
N ASN A 444 -13.87 49.87 -50.29
CA ASN A 444 -15.19 50.25 -50.80
C ASN A 444 -16.16 49.02 -50.83
N ASN A 445 -16.37 48.38 -49.68
CA ASN A 445 -17.25 47.20 -49.47
C ASN A 445 -16.97 45.94 -50.31
N THR A 446 -15.82 45.87 -50.98
CA THR A 446 -15.37 44.64 -51.66
C THR A 446 -14.52 43.84 -50.67
N ASN A 447 -14.92 42.60 -50.32
CA ASN A 447 -14.16 41.75 -49.38
C ASN A 447 -12.84 41.20 -49.98
N ILE A 448 -12.27 41.86 -50.99
CA ILE A 448 -11.11 41.40 -51.75
C ILE A 448 -9.97 42.42 -51.55
N CYS A 449 -9.00 42.06 -50.72
CA CYS A 449 -7.81 42.88 -50.49
C CYS A 449 -6.81 42.72 -51.65
N HIS A 450 -6.76 43.71 -52.54
CA HIS A 450 -5.68 43.83 -53.52
C HIS A 450 -4.56 44.69 -52.94
N TRP A 451 -3.33 44.17 -52.99
CA TRP A 451 -2.12 44.85 -52.56
C TRP A 451 -0.98 44.52 -53.52
N GLU A 452 0.02 45.41 -53.61
CA GLU A 452 1.19 45.24 -54.45
C GLU A 452 2.46 45.09 -53.61
N ASP A 453 3.34 44.20 -54.07
CA ASP A 453 4.64 43.91 -53.46
C ASP A 453 5.73 44.85 -54.02
N SER A 454 5.47 46.16 -53.94
CA SER A 454 6.32 47.22 -54.48
C SER A 454 6.51 48.36 -53.46
N CYS A 455 7.41 49.32 -53.74
CA CYS A 455 7.51 50.57 -52.98
C CYS A 455 6.40 51.57 -53.36
N HIS A 456 5.18 51.09 -53.52
CA HIS A 456 4.00 51.93 -53.66
C HIS A 456 3.21 51.88 -52.36
N PHE A 457 2.92 53.07 -51.81
CA PHE A 457 2.12 53.22 -50.60
C PHE A 457 0.63 53.20 -50.97
N THR A 458 0.16 52.08 -51.52
CA THR A 458 -1.23 51.86 -51.90
C THR A 458 -1.81 50.70 -51.09
N ASN A 459 -3.02 50.87 -50.55
CA ASN A 459 -3.73 49.89 -49.72
C ASN A 459 -2.83 49.25 -48.64
N LEU A 460 -2.14 50.07 -47.85
CA LEU A 460 -1.21 49.59 -46.82
C LEU A 460 -1.92 48.72 -45.77
N GLY A 461 -3.19 49.00 -45.49
CA GLY A 461 -4.02 48.15 -44.64
C GLY A 461 -4.12 46.71 -45.17
N CYS A 462 -4.41 46.53 -46.47
CA CYS A 462 -4.46 45.21 -47.10
C CYS A 462 -3.12 44.50 -47.12
N ARG A 463 -2.03 45.24 -47.33
CA ARG A 463 -0.68 44.69 -47.27
C ARG A 463 -0.33 44.21 -45.87
N TYR A 464 -0.67 44.96 -44.83
CA TYR A 464 -0.50 44.49 -43.45
C TYR A 464 -1.31 43.21 -43.16
N LEU A 465 -2.56 43.15 -43.62
CA LEU A 465 -3.41 41.95 -43.46
C LEU A 465 -2.83 40.69 -44.13
N SER A 466 -1.97 40.83 -45.15
CA SER A 466 -1.28 39.70 -45.78
C SER A 466 -0.20 39.08 -44.88
N HIS A 467 0.43 39.88 -44.02
CA HIS A 467 1.43 39.43 -43.04
C HIS A 467 0.84 38.80 -41.77
N LEU A 468 -0.48 38.90 -41.57
CA LEU A 468 -1.16 38.17 -40.49
C LEU A 468 -1.09 36.66 -40.75
N ASN A 469 -0.58 35.93 -39.76
CA ASN A 469 -0.34 34.48 -39.78
C ASN A 469 -1.59 33.67 -40.22
N ASP A 470 -1.38 32.59 -40.98
CA ASP A 470 -2.42 31.68 -41.46
C ASP A 470 -3.13 30.90 -40.33
N THR A 471 -2.57 30.93 -39.11
CA THR A 471 -3.21 30.36 -37.92
C THR A 471 -4.48 31.13 -37.50
N MET A 472 -4.64 32.36 -37.96
CA MET A 472 -5.80 33.22 -37.72
C MET A 472 -6.77 33.16 -38.90
N GLU A 473 -8.03 32.84 -38.63
CA GLU A 473 -9.08 32.87 -39.64
C GLU A 473 -9.67 34.28 -39.72
N LYS A 474 -9.55 34.88 -40.90
CA LYS A 474 -9.85 36.30 -41.16
C LYS A 474 -11.33 36.44 -41.55
N THR A 475 -12.16 37.01 -40.68
CA THR A 475 -13.58 37.26 -40.97
C THR A 475 -13.83 38.75 -41.18
N TYR A 476 -14.26 39.13 -42.38
CA TYR A 476 -14.44 40.53 -42.74
C TYR A 476 -15.83 41.04 -42.38
N TYR A 477 -15.89 42.23 -41.80
CA TYR A 477 -17.11 42.95 -41.41
C TYR A 477 -17.10 44.36 -41.99
N THR A 478 -18.28 44.89 -42.28
CA THR A 478 -18.43 46.25 -42.83
C THR A 478 -18.48 47.32 -41.74
N ASP A 479 -19.04 47.00 -40.58
CA ASP A 479 -19.24 47.95 -39.48
C ASP A 479 -18.44 47.55 -38.23
N LEU A 480 -17.89 48.55 -37.55
CA LEU A 480 -17.08 48.34 -36.34
C LEU A 480 -17.93 47.80 -35.17
N GLU A 481 -19.15 48.27 -34.98
CA GLU A 481 -20.00 47.77 -33.92
C GLU A 481 -20.49 46.35 -34.21
N GLU A 482 -20.75 46.01 -35.48
CA GLU A 482 -21.04 44.62 -35.87
C GLU A 482 -19.87 43.67 -35.56
N ALA A 483 -18.63 44.09 -35.84
CA ALA A 483 -17.44 43.32 -35.52
C ALA A 483 -17.21 43.19 -34.00
N LYS A 484 -17.44 44.25 -33.23
CA LYS A 484 -17.41 44.19 -31.75
C LYS A 484 -18.50 43.27 -31.21
N ASP A 485 -19.69 43.32 -31.78
CA ASP A 485 -20.79 42.43 -31.44
C ASP A 485 -20.45 40.97 -31.77
N ALA A 486 -19.72 40.71 -32.86
CA ALA A 486 -19.22 39.38 -33.17
C ALA A 486 -18.29 38.85 -32.05
N VAL A 487 -17.44 39.68 -31.45
CA VAL A 487 -16.64 39.30 -30.28
C VAL A 487 -17.50 39.14 -29.04
N ARG A 488 -18.44 40.06 -28.77
CA ARG A 488 -19.36 39.97 -27.61
C ARG A 488 -20.21 38.70 -27.62
N VAL A 489 -20.59 38.22 -28.81
CA VAL A 489 -21.36 36.98 -29.03
C VAL A 489 -20.45 35.74 -29.11
N GLY A 490 -19.14 35.89 -29.14
CA GLY A 490 -18.16 34.80 -29.17
C GLY A 490 -17.93 34.18 -30.55
N LYS A 491 -18.25 34.88 -31.65
CA LYS A 491 -17.93 34.48 -33.03
C LYS A 491 -16.47 34.74 -33.41
N ALA A 492 -15.84 35.73 -32.76
CA ALA A 492 -14.44 36.11 -32.97
C ALA A 492 -13.73 36.34 -31.63
N TRP A 493 -12.41 36.17 -31.61
CA TRP A 493 -11.56 36.37 -30.42
C TRP A 493 -10.98 37.79 -30.32
N GLY A 494 -11.15 38.60 -31.36
CA GLY A 494 -10.75 39.98 -31.38
C GLY A 494 -11.24 40.71 -32.62
N VAL A 495 -11.21 42.04 -32.57
CA VAL A 495 -11.48 42.94 -33.68
C VAL A 495 -10.20 43.69 -34.03
N LEU A 496 -9.88 43.73 -35.32
CA LEU A 496 -8.83 44.55 -35.90
C LEU A 496 -9.49 45.55 -36.85
N TYR A 497 -9.35 46.84 -36.53
CA TYR A 497 -9.96 47.94 -37.26
C TYR A 497 -8.89 48.82 -37.90
N ILE A 498 -9.03 49.01 -39.21
CA ILE A 498 -8.24 49.94 -40.02
C ILE A 498 -9.17 51.10 -40.40
N THR A 499 -8.73 52.31 -40.08
CA THR A 499 -9.44 53.59 -40.30
C THR A 499 -9.65 53.91 -41.78
N GLU A 500 -10.61 54.79 -42.08
CA GLU A 500 -11.01 55.15 -43.46
C GLU A 500 -9.87 55.74 -44.31
N ASN A 501 -8.99 56.54 -43.70
CA ASN A 501 -7.87 57.22 -44.37
C ASN A 501 -6.50 56.68 -43.89
N PHE A 502 -6.41 55.39 -43.55
CA PHE A 502 -5.19 54.82 -42.96
C PHE A 502 -3.94 54.99 -43.83
N THR A 503 -4.01 54.66 -45.11
CA THR A 503 -2.87 54.70 -46.04
C THR A 503 -2.36 56.13 -46.21
N ASP A 504 -3.23 57.08 -46.51
CA ASP A 504 -2.87 58.49 -46.72
C ASP A 504 -2.37 59.13 -45.42
N ALA A 505 -3.04 58.87 -44.28
CA ALA A 505 -2.62 59.38 -42.98
C ALA A 505 -1.29 58.75 -42.53
N PHE A 506 -1.05 57.48 -42.82
CA PHE A 506 0.22 56.82 -42.50
C PHE A 506 1.37 57.39 -43.34
N VAL A 507 1.15 57.63 -44.63
CA VAL A 507 2.14 58.30 -45.50
C VAL A 507 2.41 59.73 -45.02
N ALA A 508 1.35 60.49 -44.70
CA ALA A 508 1.47 61.84 -44.16
C ALA A 508 2.22 61.85 -42.82
N ARG A 509 1.94 60.90 -41.92
CA ARG A 509 2.64 60.72 -40.64
C ARG A 509 4.13 60.46 -40.84
N VAL A 510 4.50 59.61 -41.80
CA VAL A 510 5.90 59.32 -42.13
C VAL A 510 6.59 60.55 -42.74
N ALA A 511 5.91 61.31 -43.60
CA ALA A 511 6.46 62.49 -44.26
C ALA A 511 6.63 63.71 -43.33
N LEU A 512 5.63 63.99 -42.49
CA LEU A 512 5.61 65.13 -41.57
C LEU A 512 6.43 64.86 -40.30
N GLY A 513 6.55 63.60 -39.88
CA GLY A 513 7.36 63.19 -38.74
C GLY A 513 6.96 63.88 -37.44
N ARG A 514 7.72 64.91 -37.03
CA ARG A 514 7.44 65.69 -35.80
C ARG A 514 6.32 66.70 -35.97
N ASP A 515 6.01 67.09 -37.20
CA ASP A 515 5.04 68.13 -37.53
C ASP A 515 3.66 67.54 -37.86
N ALA A 516 3.46 66.24 -37.67
CA ALA A 516 2.17 65.58 -37.87
C ALA A 516 1.16 66.03 -36.80
N ASP A 517 -0.03 66.43 -37.25
CA ASP A 517 -1.16 66.82 -36.41
C ASP A 517 -1.88 65.61 -35.79
N ASP A 518 -2.66 65.87 -34.73
CA ASP A 518 -3.35 64.82 -33.97
C ASP A 518 -4.34 64.00 -34.82
N GLU A 519 -4.97 64.61 -35.84
CA GLU A 519 -5.89 63.91 -36.75
C GLU A 519 -5.14 62.94 -37.67
N THR A 520 -4.00 63.37 -38.24
CA THR A 520 -3.10 62.48 -38.99
C THR A 520 -2.60 61.31 -38.13
N ILE A 521 -2.27 61.55 -36.86
CA ILE A 521 -1.85 60.48 -35.94
C ILE A 521 -3.00 59.50 -35.69
N ASP A 522 -4.19 59.99 -35.32
CA ASP A 522 -5.36 59.16 -35.00
C ASP A 522 -5.83 58.32 -36.20
N GLN A 523 -5.83 58.90 -37.41
CA GLN A 523 -6.21 58.22 -38.65
C GLN A 523 -5.16 57.22 -39.14
N SER A 524 -3.93 57.26 -38.63
CA SER A 524 -2.86 56.32 -38.99
C SER A 524 -2.71 55.15 -38.01
N GLU A 525 -3.66 54.97 -37.07
CA GLU A 525 -3.64 53.88 -36.09
C GLU A 525 -4.47 52.68 -36.53
N ILE A 526 -3.92 51.48 -36.34
CA ILE A 526 -4.67 50.24 -36.40
C ILE A 526 -5.15 49.91 -34.99
N ARG A 527 -6.47 49.90 -34.79
CA ARG A 527 -7.07 49.71 -33.47
C ARG A 527 -7.45 48.24 -33.28
N VAL A 528 -7.06 47.66 -32.15
CA VAL A 528 -7.30 46.24 -31.87
C VAL A 528 -8.01 46.09 -30.52
N TRP A 529 -9.11 45.34 -30.51
CA TRP A 529 -9.81 44.94 -29.29
C TRP A 529 -9.78 43.42 -29.19
N LEU A 530 -9.16 42.88 -28.14
CA LEU A 530 -9.03 41.45 -27.94
C LEU A 530 -9.93 40.98 -26.80
N ASP A 531 -10.50 39.78 -26.95
CA ASP A 531 -11.11 39.07 -25.84
C ASP A 531 -10.02 38.47 -24.94
N MET A 532 -9.92 39.02 -23.73
CA MET A 532 -8.97 38.59 -22.70
C MET A 532 -9.60 37.63 -21.69
N SER A 533 -10.84 37.18 -21.90
CA SER A 533 -11.50 36.15 -21.08
C SER A 533 -10.71 34.83 -21.07
N ASN A 534 -10.07 34.50 -22.19
CA ASN A 534 -9.03 33.47 -22.29
C ASN A 534 -7.66 34.12 -22.49
N GLN A 535 -6.94 34.27 -21.39
CA GLN A 535 -5.61 34.91 -21.38
C GLN A 535 -4.61 34.28 -22.35
N GLN A 536 -4.64 32.95 -22.56
CA GLN A 536 -3.69 32.28 -23.45
C GLN A 536 -3.92 32.67 -24.91
N ILE A 537 -5.19 32.68 -25.34
CA ILE A 537 -5.56 33.10 -26.70
C ILE A 537 -5.30 34.60 -26.87
N GLY A 538 -5.72 35.43 -25.92
CA GLY A 538 -5.57 36.89 -25.99
C GLY A 538 -4.11 37.35 -26.05
N ILE A 539 -3.23 36.78 -25.21
CA ILE A 539 -1.78 37.11 -25.24
C ILE A 539 -1.15 36.65 -26.55
N MET A 540 -1.52 35.48 -27.05
CA MET A 540 -0.97 34.97 -28.31
C MET A 540 -1.41 35.80 -29.51
N LEU A 541 -2.70 36.16 -29.60
CA LEU A 541 -3.19 37.06 -30.65
C LEU A 541 -2.48 38.41 -30.59
N ASN A 542 -2.33 39.00 -29.40
CA ASN A 542 -1.61 40.27 -29.24
C ASN A 542 -0.16 40.18 -29.74
N ARG A 543 0.56 39.10 -29.37
CA ARG A 543 1.94 38.85 -29.84
C ARG A 543 1.98 38.72 -31.36
N ASP A 544 1.11 37.89 -31.94
CA ASP A 544 1.14 37.55 -33.36
C ASP A 544 0.76 38.76 -34.24
N ILE A 545 -0.21 39.57 -33.81
CA ILE A 545 -0.59 40.84 -34.46
C ILE A 545 0.60 41.82 -34.46
N GLN A 546 1.29 41.99 -33.32
CA GLN A 546 2.47 42.87 -33.25
C GLN A 546 3.64 42.37 -34.10
N LEU A 547 3.89 41.06 -34.11
CA LEU A 547 4.93 40.45 -34.95
C LEU A 547 4.61 40.58 -36.44
N ALA A 548 3.34 40.44 -36.83
CA ALA A 548 2.89 40.68 -38.20
C ALA A 548 3.12 42.13 -38.63
N TYR A 549 2.85 43.11 -37.76
CA TYR A 549 3.06 44.52 -38.08
C TYR A 549 4.55 44.84 -38.25
N ARG A 550 5.40 44.28 -37.38
CA ARG A 550 6.86 44.39 -37.52
C ARG A 550 7.34 43.81 -38.85
N ALA A 551 6.85 42.64 -39.25
CA ALA A 551 7.20 42.02 -40.53
C ALA A 551 6.77 42.89 -41.73
N PHE A 552 5.54 43.40 -41.68
CA PHE A 552 5.02 44.36 -42.66
C PHE A 552 5.91 45.60 -42.80
N ALA A 553 6.26 46.24 -41.67
CA ALA A 553 7.07 47.46 -41.69
C ALA A 553 8.48 47.23 -42.23
N MET A 554 9.11 46.11 -41.87
CA MET A 554 10.43 45.72 -42.38
C MET A 554 10.40 45.46 -43.88
N ASP A 555 9.40 44.72 -44.35
CA ASP A 555 9.23 44.38 -45.77
C ASP A 555 8.99 45.64 -46.63
N LEU A 556 8.10 46.54 -46.18
CA LEU A 556 7.83 47.81 -46.87
C LEU A 556 9.09 48.66 -47.01
N LEU A 557 9.90 48.75 -45.95
CA LEU A 557 11.14 49.52 -45.98
C LEU A 557 12.20 48.90 -46.89
N ASP A 558 12.33 47.58 -46.89
CA ASP A 558 13.28 46.86 -47.74
C ASP A 558 12.97 47.09 -49.22
N GLN A 559 11.70 46.97 -49.61
CA GLN A 559 11.25 47.20 -50.98
C GLN A 559 11.42 48.65 -51.42
N CYS A 560 11.38 49.60 -50.48
CA CYS A 560 11.69 51.01 -50.72
C CYS A 560 13.18 51.34 -50.74
N GLY A 561 14.07 50.34 -50.67
CA GLY A 561 15.51 50.54 -50.64
C GLY A 561 16.02 51.19 -49.35
N ASN A 562 15.18 51.25 -48.32
CA ASN A 562 15.53 51.72 -46.99
C ASN A 562 16.03 50.55 -46.15
N ASN A 563 16.74 50.86 -45.06
CA ASN A 563 17.19 49.82 -44.15
C ASN A 563 15.97 49.23 -43.41
N PRO A 564 15.66 47.92 -43.54
CA PRO A 564 14.49 47.30 -42.90
C PRO A 564 14.50 47.44 -41.37
N LYS A 565 15.69 47.63 -40.76
CA LYS A 565 15.82 47.85 -39.32
C LYS A 565 15.19 49.17 -38.83
N LEU A 566 14.85 50.10 -39.72
CA LEU A 566 14.14 51.34 -39.35
C LEU A 566 12.71 51.06 -38.90
N GLY A 567 12.08 49.97 -39.36
CA GLY A 567 10.74 49.54 -38.97
C GLY A 567 10.73 48.63 -37.74
N ASP A 568 11.91 48.33 -37.22
CA ASP A 568 12.05 47.56 -35.98
C ASP A 568 12.02 48.47 -34.76
N VAL A 569 11.58 47.93 -33.64
CA VAL A 569 11.79 48.57 -32.34
C VAL A 569 13.30 48.56 -32.06
N PRO A 570 13.92 49.63 -31.51
CA PRO A 570 15.35 49.69 -31.21
C PRO A 570 15.75 48.81 -30.00
N ILE A 571 15.13 47.63 -29.89
CA ILE A 571 15.40 46.59 -28.90
C ILE A 571 15.64 45.30 -29.69
N GLN A 572 16.91 44.96 -29.85
CA GLN A 572 17.29 43.73 -30.54
C GLN A 572 17.46 42.60 -29.54
N PHE A 573 16.47 41.71 -29.47
CA PHE A 573 16.65 40.42 -28.81
C PHE A 573 17.66 39.59 -29.62
N ARG A 574 18.80 39.32 -28.99
CA ARG A 574 19.82 38.42 -29.53
C ARG A 574 19.41 36.97 -29.27
N GLU A 575 20.13 36.04 -29.88
CA GLU A 575 19.96 34.62 -29.59
C GLU A 575 20.04 34.39 -28.08
N PRO A 576 19.06 33.66 -27.49
CA PRO A 576 19.00 33.47 -26.06
C PRO A 576 20.16 32.62 -25.59
N ILE A 577 20.65 32.90 -24.37
CA ILE A 577 21.73 32.10 -23.76
C ILE A 577 21.29 30.65 -23.56
N TYR A 578 20.01 30.43 -23.23
CA TYR A 578 19.39 29.12 -23.06
C TYR A 578 17.99 29.10 -23.67
N GLY A 579 17.62 27.96 -24.28
CA GLY A 579 16.32 27.77 -24.92
C GLY A 579 16.29 28.27 -26.37
N THR A 580 15.08 28.34 -26.93
CA THR A 580 14.83 28.82 -28.31
C THR A 580 14.19 30.21 -28.29
N MET A 581 14.21 30.92 -29.42
CA MET A 581 13.58 32.24 -29.55
C MET A 581 12.07 32.20 -29.30
N ASN A 582 11.42 31.11 -29.70
CA ASN A 582 9.99 30.84 -29.46
C ASN A 582 9.88 29.52 -28.68
N PRO A 583 9.97 29.56 -27.33
CA PRO A 583 9.94 28.35 -26.51
C PRO A 583 8.53 27.73 -26.49
N SER A 584 8.46 26.40 -26.56
CA SER A 584 7.20 25.67 -26.38
C SER A 584 6.84 25.57 -24.90
N PHE A 585 5.56 25.74 -24.58
CA PHE A 585 5.06 25.47 -23.23
C PHE A 585 5.25 24.00 -22.82
N THR A 586 5.26 23.07 -23.78
CA THR A 586 5.52 21.64 -23.52
C THR A 586 6.91 21.43 -22.93
N ASP A 587 7.95 22.11 -23.43
CA ASP A 587 9.33 22.00 -22.93
C ASP A 587 9.45 22.45 -21.47
N PHE A 588 8.65 23.43 -21.05
CA PHE A 588 8.64 23.92 -19.67
C PHE A 588 8.02 22.91 -18.69
N VAL A 589 6.91 22.27 -19.09
CA VAL A 589 6.08 21.40 -18.23
C VAL A 589 6.57 19.95 -18.25
N ALA A 590 7.15 19.49 -19.36
CA ALA A 590 7.59 18.12 -19.59
C ALA A 590 8.44 17.50 -18.46
N PRO A 591 9.51 18.15 -17.93
CA PRO A 591 10.30 17.59 -16.83
C PRO A 591 9.46 17.26 -15.60
N GLY A 592 8.52 18.16 -15.26
CA GLY A 592 7.62 17.99 -14.13
C GLY A 592 6.63 16.85 -14.34
N VAL A 593 6.08 16.71 -15.54
CA VAL A 593 5.14 15.62 -15.87
C VAL A 593 5.82 14.25 -15.84
N ILE A 594 7.05 14.14 -16.35
CA ILE A 594 7.84 12.90 -16.27
C ILE A 594 7.96 12.45 -14.81
N LEU A 595 8.37 13.36 -13.92
CA LEU A 595 8.59 13.05 -12.52
C LEU A 595 7.27 12.77 -11.76
N THR A 596 6.19 13.49 -12.06
CA THR A 596 4.88 13.25 -11.41
C THR A 596 4.33 11.88 -11.78
N ILE A 597 4.37 11.52 -13.06
CA ILE A 597 3.90 10.21 -13.55
C ILE A 597 4.69 9.09 -12.85
N VAL A 598 6.03 9.14 -12.91
CA VAL A 598 6.87 8.09 -12.32
C VAL A 598 6.70 8.00 -10.80
N PHE A 599 6.64 9.15 -10.10
CA PHE A 599 6.45 9.19 -8.65
C PHE A 599 5.12 8.55 -8.24
N PHE A 600 4.00 8.98 -8.82
CA PHE A 600 2.68 8.55 -8.36
C PHE A 600 2.30 7.15 -8.84
N LEU A 601 2.83 6.71 -9.98
CA LEU A 601 2.68 5.32 -10.42
C LEU A 601 3.40 4.37 -9.45
N ALA A 602 4.60 4.74 -8.98
CA ALA A 602 5.29 4.00 -7.93
C ALA A 602 4.49 3.97 -6.62
N VAL A 603 3.90 5.10 -6.19
CA VAL A 603 3.05 5.18 -4.99
C VAL A 603 1.84 4.24 -5.08
N ALA A 604 1.13 4.24 -6.21
CA ALA A 604 -0.05 3.41 -6.40
C ALA A 604 0.27 1.91 -6.36
N LEU A 605 1.33 1.48 -7.05
CA LEU A 605 1.74 0.07 -7.11
C LEU A 605 2.20 -0.46 -5.75
N THR A 606 2.99 0.34 -5.04
CA THR A 606 3.57 -0.06 -3.75
C THR A 606 2.54 -0.14 -2.63
N SER A 607 1.66 0.87 -2.53
CA SER A 607 0.63 0.91 -1.49
C SER A 607 -0.40 -0.21 -1.63
N SER A 608 -0.89 -0.48 -2.85
CA SER A 608 -1.84 -1.57 -3.10
C SER A 608 -1.21 -2.94 -2.84
N ALA A 609 0.01 -3.20 -3.31
CA ALA A 609 0.65 -4.52 -3.19
C ALA A 609 0.80 -4.97 -1.73
N LEU A 610 1.23 -4.07 -0.84
CA LEU A 610 1.45 -4.39 0.58
C LEU A 610 0.14 -4.56 1.34
N ILE A 611 -0.86 -3.72 1.06
CA ILE A 611 -2.18 -3.80 1.71
C ILE A 611 -2.87 -5.11 1.35
N ILE A 612 -2.84 -5.52 0.07
CA ILE A 612 -3.44 -6.79 -0.38
C ILE A 612 -2.84 -7.99 0.36
N GLU A 613 -1.50 -8.05 0.50
CA GLU A 613 -0.85 -9.14 1.25
C GLU A 613 -1.22 -9.16 2.73
N ARG A 614 -1.49 -7.99 3.32
CA ARG A 614 -1.95 -7.88 4.71
C ARG A 614 -3.40 -8.35 4.84
N THR A 615 -4.29 -7.93 3.94
CA THR A 615 -5.73 -8.25 4.02
C THR A 615 -6.04 -9.73 3.75
N GLU A 616 -5.18 -10.44 3.01
CA GLU A 616 -5.34 -11.87 2.71
C GLU A 616 -4.74 -12.82 3.77
N GLY A 617 -4.19 -12.28 4.88
CA GLY A 617 -3.58 -13.08 5.95
C GLY A 617 -2.24 -13.74 5.58
N LEU A 618 -1.73 -13.50 4.36
CA LEU A 618 -0.48 -14.06 3.83
C LEU A 618 0.75 -13.54 4.57
N LEU A 619 0.70 -12.26 4.95
CA LEU A 619 1.78 -11.58 5.66
C LEU A 619 2.02 -12.23 7.04
N ASP A 620 0.93 -12.53 7.75
CA ASP A 620 0.97 -13.21 9.04
C ASP A 620 1.53 -14.63 8.96
N ARG A 621 1.11 -15.39 7.96
CA ARG A 621 1.64 -16.75 7.73
C ARG A 621 3.13 -16.73 7.45
N SER A 622 3.60 -15.76 6.68
CA SER A 622 5.03 -15.58 6.37
C SER A 622 5.82 -15.18 7.61
N TRP A 623 5.27 -14.34 8.48
CA TRP A 623 5.89 -14.00 9.76
C TRP A 623 6.05 -15.19 10.69
N VAL A 624 5.02 -16.02 10.86
CA VAL A 624 5.10 -17.23 11.71
C VAL A 624 6.17 -18.19 11.19
N ALA A 625 6.32 -18.30 9.87
CA ALA A 625 7.35 -19.12 9.23
C ALA A 625 8.79 -18.60 9.42
N GLY A 626 8.98 -17.41 10.01
CA GLY A 626 10.31 -16.85 10.27
C GLY A 626 10.79 -15.83 9.24
N VAL A 627 9.91 -15.30 8.38
CA VAL A 627 10.26 -14.19 7.49
C VAL A 627 10.22 -12.88 8.28
N SER A 628 11.28 -12.07 8.17
CA SER A 628 11.31 -10.76 8.82
C SER A 628 10.51 -9.71 8.03
N PRO A 629 9.89 -8.71 8.69
CA PRO A 629 9.22 -7.61 7.99
C PRO A 629 10.12 -6.86 7.01
N SER A 630 11.41 -6.70 7.33
CA SER A 630 12.41 -6.08 6.46
C SER A 630 12.68 -6.89 5.19
N GLU A 631 12.69 -8.22 5.26
CA GLU A 631 12.85 -9.07 4.07
C GLU A 631 11.65 -8.94 3.13
N ILE A 632 10.43 -8.84 3.67
CA ILE A 632 9.22 -8.61 2.86
C ILE A 632 9.31 -7.27 2.14
N LEU A 633 9.62 -6.19 2.87
CA LEU A 633 9.77 -4.85 2.28
C LEU A 633 10.84 -4.83 1.19
N PHE A 634 12.02 -5.39 1.46
CA PHE A 634 13.11 -5.44 0.50
C PHE A 634 12.76 -6.24 -0.75
N SER A 635 12.03 -7.36 -0.61
CA SER A 635 11.57 -8.13 -1.76
C SER A 635 10.60 -7.35 -2.65
N HIS A 636 9.71 -6.54 -2.06
CA HIS A 636 8.80 -5.66 -2.80
C HIS A 636 9.56 -4.55 -3.50
N VAL A 637 10.49 -3.88 -2.81
CA VAL A 637 11.35 -2.83 -3.39
C VAL A 637 12.06 -3.35 -4.64
N ILE A 638 12.70 -4.52 -4.59
CA ILE A 638 13.40 -5.07 -5.75
C ILE A 638 12.44 -5.30 -6.92
N THR A 639 11.31 -5.97 -6.68
CA THR A 639 10.39 -6.30 -7.77
C THR A 639 9.71 -5.08 -8.36
N GLN A 640 9.36 -4.09 -7.54
CA GLN A 640 8.75 -2.84 -7.99
C GLN A 640 9.76 -1.94 -8.68
N PHE A 641 11.03 -1.95 -8.26
CA PHE A 641 12.11 -1.23 -8.94
C PHE A 641 12.28 -1.70 -10.39
N VAL A 642 12.17 -2.99 -10.66
CA VAL A 642 12.23 -3.53 -12.05
C VAL A 642 11.08 -3.00 -12.90
N VAL A 643 9.86 -3.00 -12.37
CA VAL A 643 8.68 -2.44 -13.07
C VAL A 643 8.86 -0.95 -13.33
N MET A 644 9.32 -0.22 -12.32
CA MET A 644 9.58 1.22 -12.38
C MET A 644 10.65 1.56 -13.42
N CYS A 645 11.73 0.76 -13.54
CA CYS A 645 12.75 0.96 -14.59
C CYS A 645 12.13 0.86 -15.99
N GLY A 646 11.28 -0.14 -16.23
CA GLY A 646 10.59 -0.28 -17.51
C GLY A 646 9.63 0.89 -17.79
N GLN A 647 8.85 1.32 -16.80
CA GLN A 647 7.94 2.46 -16.93
C GLN A 647 8.68 3.78 -17.20
N THR A 648 9.77 4.03 -16.46
CA THR A 648 10.60 5.22 -16.63
C THR A 648 11.22 5.26 -18.02
N THR A 649 11.71 4.11 -18.51
CA THR A 649 12.25 3.99 -19.87
C THR A 649 11.19 4.31 -20.91
N LEU A 650 9.98 3.77 -20.78
CA LEU A 650 8.87 4.06 -21.71
C LEU A 650 8.47 5.53 -21.70
N VAL A 651 8.35 6.14 -20.52
CA VAL A 651 8.03 7.58 -20.39
C VAL A 651 9.09 8.44 -21.07
N LEU A 652 10.38 8.16 -20.83
CA LEU A 652 11.47 8.93 -21.43
C LEU A 652 11.56 8.75 -22.94
N ILE A 653 11.33 7.53 -23.47
CA ILE A 653 11.30 7.28 -24.91
C ILE A 653 10.18 8.10 -25.57
N PHE A 654 8.96 8.06 -25.02
CA PHE A 654 7.85 8.81 -25.61
C PHE A 654 8.07 10.32 -25.52
N MET A 655 8.56 10.84 -24.40
CA MET A 655 8.79 12.27 -24.24
C MET A 655 9.92 12.80 -25.14
N LEU A 656 11.08 12.14 -25.13
CA LEU A 656 12.28 12.65 -25.79
C LEU A 656 12.36 12.24 -27.27
N VAL A 657 11.95 11.01 -27.62
CA VAL A 657 12.10 10.47 -28.99
C VAL A 657 10.84 10.67 -29.82
N VAL A 658 9.66 10.39 -29.25
CA VAL A 658 8.39 10.46 -30.02
C VAL A 658 7.87 11.88 -30.14
N PHE A 659 7.83 12.62 -29.03
CA PHE A 659 7.35 14.01 -29.02
C PHE A 659 8.44 15.06 -29.18
N GLY A 660 9.72 14.66 -29.17
CA GLY A 660 10.84 15.55 -29.45
C GLY A 660 11.08 16.65 -28.41
N VAL A 661 10.74 16.40 -27.13
CA VAL A 661 11.04 17.35 -26.05
C VAL A 661 12.54 17.61 -25.99
N THR A 662 12.91 18.88 -25.85
CA THR A 662 14.31 19.31 -25.85
C THR A 662 15.13 18.65 -24.74
N ASN A 663 16.29 18.11 -25.09
CA ASN A 663 17.27 17.59 -24.13
C ASN A 663 18.68 18.05 -24.52
N ASN A 664 19.17 19.07 -23.80
CA ASN A 664 20.51 19.62 -23.96
C ASN A 664 21.52 19.03 -22.97
N GLY A 665 21.08 18.15 -22.06
CA GLY A 665 21.91 17.58 -20.99
C GLY A 665 22.27 16.12 -21.18
N GLU A 666 23.10 15.60 -20.28
CA GLU A 666 23.45 14.19 -20.26
C GLU A 666 22.25 13.32 -19.84
N LEU A 667 21.86 12.39 -20.71
CA LEU A 667 20.74 11.49 -20.48
C LEU A 667 20.91 10.61 -19.23
N PHE A 668 22.15 10.33 -18.82
CA PHE A 668 22.45 9.57 -17.62
C PHE A 668 21.84 10.21 -16.36
N TRP A 669 22.04 11.52 -16.14
CA TRP A 669 21.51 12.21 -14.97
C TRP A 669 19.98 12.36 -15.00
N VAL A 670 19.40 12.48 -16.19
CA VAL A 670 17.94 12.43 -16.40
C VAL A 670 17.39 11.09 -15.93
N ILE A 671 17.99 9.96 -16.35
CA ILE A 671 17.57 8.62 -15.95
C ILE A 671 17.77 8.41 -14.44
N VAL A 672 18.91 8.81 -13.88
CA VAL A 672 19.19 8.61 -12.45
C VAL A 672 18.22 9.40 -11.58
N LEU A 673 17.97 10.68 -11.90
CA LEU A 673 17.04 11.51 -11.14
C LEU A 673 15.60 11.00 -11.22
N THR A 674 15.16 10.56 -12.40
CA THR A 674 13.81 10.00 -12.59
C THR A 674 13.62 8.68 -11.85
N LEU A 675 14.63 7.79 -11.86
CA LEU A 675 14.60 6.56 -11.07
C LEU A 675 14.63 6.84 -9.55
N LEU A 676 15.44 7.81 -9.10
CA LEU A 676 15.45 8.25 -7.69
C LEU A 676 14.09 8.78 -7.27
N GLN A 677 13.43 9.56 -8.13
CA GLN A 677 12.09 10.06 -7.86
C GLN A 677 11.07 8.92 -7.77
N GLY A 678 11.17 7.91 -8.63
CA GLY A 678 10.35 6.71 -8.53
C GLY A 678 10.58 5.97 -7.21
N MET A 679 11.83 5.83 -6.76
CA MET A 679 12.14 5.25 -5.43
C MET A 679 11.58 6.09 -4.27
N CYS A 680 11.60 7.42 -4.40
CA CYS A 680 10.95 8.32 -3.45
C CYS A 680 9.43 8.07 -3.40
N GLY A 681 8.80 7.88 -4.56
CA GLY A 681 7.39 7.49 -4.67
C GLY A 681 7.10 6.14 -4.02
N MET A 682 7.96 5.13 -4.21
CA MET A 682 7.82 3.83 -3.53
C MET A 682 7.87 3.97 -2.00
N CYS A 683 8.79 4.78 -1.48
CA CYS A 683 8.90 5.01 -0.03
C CYS A 683 7.66 5.73 0.52
N PHE A 684 7.12 6.70 -0.23
CA PHE A 684 5.87 7.36 0.13
C PHE A 684 4.68 6.38 0.09
N GLY A 685 4.63 5.45 -0.87
CA GLY A 685 3.60 4.41 -0.90
C GLY A 685 3.70 3.42 0.26
N PHE A 686 4.90 3.09 0.74
CA PHE A 686 5.04 2.33 1.99
C PHE A 686 4.50 3.07 3.20
N LEU A 687 4.74 4.38 3.30
CA LEU A 687 4.17 5.20 4.35
C LEU A 687 2.64 5.13 4.32
N ILE A 688 2.02 5.32 3.14
CA ILE A 688 0.56 5.21 2.97
C ILE A 688 0.07 3.83 3.41
N SER A 689 0.75 2.75 3.00
CA SER A 689 0.39 1.38 3.38
C SER A 689 0.52 1.08 4.87
N SER A 690 1.35 1.83 5.59
CA SER A 690 1.52 1.71 7.04
C SER A 690 0.39 2.41 7.79
N VAL A 691 -0.10 3.54 7.27
CA VAL A 691 -1.18 4.34 7.86
C VAL A 691 -2.54 3.71 7.56
N CYS A 692 -2.80 3.37 6.30
CA CYS A 692 -4.08 2.85 5.84
C CYS A 692 -4.23 1.34 6.10
N GLU A 693 -5.42 0.93 6.52
CA GLU A 693 -5.78 -0.48 6.71
C GLU A 693 -6.51 -1.05 5.49
N LEU A 694 -7.33 -0.22 4.84
CA LEU A 694 -8.11 -0.57 3.66
C LEU A 694 -7.49 0.02 2.40
N GLU A 695 -7.56 -0.75 1.31
CA GLU A 695 -7.03 -0.35 -0.01
C GLU A 695 -7.69 0.94 -0.52
N ARG A 696 -9.01 1.07 -0.39
CA ARG A 696 -9.77 2.24 -0.86
C ARG A 696 -9.27 3.55 -0.22
N ASN A 697 -8.94 3.50 1.07
CA ASN A 697 -8.44 4.66 1.81
C ASN A 697 -7.03 5.04 1.33
N ALA A 698 -6.18 4.05 1.02
CA ALA A 698 -4.85 4.28 0.48
C ALA A 698 -4.90 4.93 -0.90
N ILE A 699 -5.78 4.44 -1.79
CA ILE A 699 -5.98 5.03 -3.13
C ILE A 699 -6.47 6.47 -3.01
N GLN A 700 -7.45 6.74 -2.15
CA GLN A 700 -7.95 8.10 -1.93
C GLN A 700 -6.87 9.04 -1.38
N LEU A 701 -6.01 8.56 -0.48
CA LEU A 701 -4.90 9.35 0.06
C LEU A 701 -3.85 9.63 -1.03
N ALA A 702 -3.51 8.63 -1.84
CA ALA A 702 -2.59 8.80 -2.98
C ALA A 702 -3.14 9.84 -3.98
N LEU A 703 -4.41 9.72 -4.39
CA LEU A 703 -5.06 10.69 -5.29
C LEU A 703 -5.19 12.09 -4.65
N GLY A 704 -5.51 12.15 -3.35
CA GLY A 704 -5.58 13.41 -2.60
C GLY A 704 -4.24 14.12 -2.48
N SER A 705 -3.14 13.37 -2.50
CA SER A 705 -1.77 13.92 -2.52
C SER A 705 -1.28 14.30 -3.93
N PHE A 706 -1.82 13.66 -4.98
CA PHE A 706 -1.42 13.90 -6.37
C PHE A 706 -1.63 15.35 -6.81
N TYR A 707 -2.88 15.82 -6.74
CA TYR A 707 -3.25 17.10 -7.34
C TYR A 707 -2.58 18.32 -6.67
N PRO A 708 -2.52 18.42 -5.31
CA PRO A 708 -1.78 19.50 -4.66
C PRO A 708 -0.28 19.47 -4.98
N THR A 709 0.31 18.27 -5.04
CA THR A 709 1.73 18.13 -5.37
C THR A 709 2.01 18.58 -6.79
N LEU A 710 1.15 18.24 -7.76
CA LEU A 710 1.26 18.69 -9.15
C LEU A 710 1.21 20.23 -9.27
N LEU A 711 0.25 20.87 -8.59
CA LEU A 711 0.06 22.32 -8.67
C LEU A 711 1.17 23.12 -7.96
N LEU A 712 1.62 22.65 -6.80
CA LEU A 712 2.57 23.37 -5.97
C LEU A 712 4.03 23.12 -6.36
N SER A 713 4.36 22.02 -7.03
CA SER A 713 5.75 21.63 -7.33
C SER A 713 6.42 22.38 -8.48
N GLY A 714 5.77 23.40 -9.03
CA GLY A 714 6.35 24.20 -10.09
C GLY A 714 6.29 23.54 -11.47
N VAL A 715 5.45 22.53 -11.66
CA VAL A 715 5.29 21.77 -12.91
C VAL A 715 4.56 22.62 -13.96
N ILE A 716 3.38 23.14 -13.61
CA ILE A 716 2.51 23.91 -14.51
C ILE A 716 2.86 25.40 -14.48
N TRP A 717 3.17 25.93 -13.30
CA TRP A 717 3.44 27.36 -13.11
C TRP A 717 4.77 27.55 -12.37
N PRO A 718 5.61 28.54 -12.73
CA PRO A 718 6.87 28.80 -12.04
C PRO A 718 6.65 29.12 -10.56
N ILE A 719 7.54 28.62 -9.70
CA ILE A 719 7.48 28.82 -8.24
C ILE A 719 7.69 30.29 -7.84
N GLU A 720 8.34 31.07 -8.71
CA GLU A 720 8.56 32.50 -8.55
C GLU A 720 7.25 33.29 -8.60
N GLY A 721 6.22 32.77 -9.28
CA GLY A 721 4.90 33.38 -9.34
C GLY A 721 4.03 33.10 -8.12
N MET A 722 4.50 32.29 -7.16
CA MET A 722 3.71 31.93 -5.97
C MET A 722 3.90 32.95 -4.84
N PRO A 723 2.86 33.18 -3.99
CA PRO A 723 3.02 33.95 -2.76
C PRO A 723 4.10 33.36 -1.85
N ILE A 724 4.78 34.21 -1.07
CA ILE A 724 5.96 33.86 -0.26
C ILE A 724 5.73 32.63 0.62
N VAL A 725 4.60 32.56 1.34
CA VAL A 725 4.26 31.43 2.22
C VAL A 725 4.15 30.13 1.43
N LEU A 726 3.46 30.18 0.28
CA LEU A 726 3.22 29.02 -0.56
C LEU A 726 4.50 28.54 -1.24
N ARG A 727 5.42 29.47 -1.56
CA ARG A 727 6.75 29.16 -2.08
C ARG A 727 7.62 28.38 -1.08
N TYR A 728 7.56 28.70 0.21
CA TYR A 728 8.27 27.89 1.22
C TYR A 728 7.64 26.50 1.36
N ILE A 729 6.31 26.41 1.33
CA ILE A 729 5.60 25.11 1.38
C ILE A 729 5.96 24.25 0.16
N SER A 730 5.99 24.84 -1.05
CA SER A 730 6.34 24.10 -2.25
C SER A 730 7.77 23.58 -2.22
N LEU A 731 8.74 24.36 -1.74
CA LEU A 731 10.12 23.90 -1.59
C LEU A 731 10.27 22.70 -0.65
N CYS A 732 9.38 22.55 0.32
CA CYS A 732 9.34 21.37 1.19
C CYS A 732 8.76 20.12 0.50
N LEU A 733 8.08 20.22 -0.63
CA LEU A 733 7.50 19.04 -1.30
C LEU A 733 8.60 18.18 -1.96
N PRO A 734 8.45 16.84 -1.96
CA PRO A 734 9.47 15.93 -2.49
C PRO A 734 9.74 16.08 -3.99
N LEU A 735 8.82 16.69 -4.74
CA LEU A 735 8.87 16.78 -6.19
C LEU A 735 9.44 18.11 -6.72
N THR A 736 9.37 19.19 -5.93
CA THR A 736 9.63 20.57 -6.41
C THR A 736 11.08 20.76 -6.84
N LEU A 737 12.02 20.45 -5.95
CA LEU A 737 13.45 20.58 -6.25
C LEU A 737 13.90 19.61 -7.35
N ALA A 738 13.35 18.40 -7.38
CA ALA A 738 13.60 17.44 -8.45
C ALA A 738 13.13 17.96 -9.82
N THR A 739 11.95 18.59 -9.87
CA THR A 739 11.41 19.22 -11.09
C THR A 739 12.29 20.35 -11.57
N THR A 740 12.74 21.23 -10.68
CA THR A 740 13.64 22.33 -11.05
C THR A 740 15.00 21.82 -11.56
N SER A 741 15.54 20.77 -10.95
CA SER A 741 16.80 20.15 -11.38
C SER A 741 16.65 19.47 -12.74
N LEU A 742 15.61 18.67 -12.94
CA LEU A 742 15.38 18.00 -14.23
C LEU A 742 15.11 19.01 -15.36
N ARG A 743 14.36 20.08 -15.08
CA ARG A 743 14.16 21.18 -16.04
C ARG A 743 15.48 21.85 -16.40
N SER A 744 16.36 22.07 -15.42
CA SER A 744 17.68 22.69 -15.67
C SER A 744 18.58 21.79 -16.52
N ILE A 745 18.54 20.47 -16.31
CA ILE A 745 19.28 19.51 -17.14
C ILE A 745 18.74 19.51 -18.59
N LEU A 746 17.42 19.36 -18.77
CA LEU A 746 16.81 19.22 -20.10
C LEU A 746 16.93 20.50 -20.92
N THR A 747 16.60 21.66 -20.35
CA THR A 747 16.57 22.93 -21.09
C THR A 747 17.93 23.63 -21.17
N ARG A 748 18.73 23.61 -20.09
CA ARG A 748 20.00 24.36 -20.02
C ARG A 748 21.25 23.50 -20.20
N GLY A 749 21.13 22.18 -20.14
CA GLY A 749 22.28 21.28 -20.22
C GLY A 749 23.20 21.32 -19.00
N TRP A 750 22.71 21.79 -17.84
CA TRP A 750 23.53 21.93 -16.64
C TRP A 750 23.96 20.57 -16.07
N GLN A 751 25.22 20.51 -15.63
CA GLN A 751 25.80 19.31 -15.00
C GLN A 751 25.43 19.21 -13.51
N ILE A 752 25.70 18.05 -12.90
CA ILE A 752 25.43 17.80 -11.48
C ILE A 752 26.21 18.73 -10.53
N THR A 753 27.30 19.36 -10.99
CA THR A 753 28.09 20.32 -10.19
C THR A 753 27.30 21.59 -9.84
N GLU A 754 26.28 21.92 -10.61
CA GLU A 754 25.49 23.13 -10.41
C GLU A 754 24.49 23.00 -9.26
N MET A 755 24.37 24.06 -8.46
CA MET A 755 23.50 24.08 -7.27
C MET A 755 22.05 23.76 -7.58
N ALA A 756 21.52 24.26 -8.70
CA ALA A 756 20.16 23.97 -9.11
C ALA A 756 19.95 22.49 -9.48
N VAL A 757 21.01 21.75 -9.82
CA VAL A 757 20.93 20.34 -10.20
C VAL A 757 21.13 19.43 -8.99
N TYR A 758 22.24 19.53 -8.24
CA TYR A 758 22.46 18.61 -7.11
C TYR A 758 21.46 18.78 -5.97
N SER A 759 20.84 19.95 -5.81
CA SER A 759 19.80 20.19 -4.80
C SER A 759 18.59 19.27 -4.96
N GLY A 760 18.19 18.94 -6.20
CA GLY A 760 17.13 17.97 -6.46
C GLY A 760 17.52 16.55 -6.05
N PHE A 761 18.75 16.11 -6.36
CA PHE A 761 19.26 14.80 -5.93
C PHE A 761 19.34 14.69 -4.40
N LEU A 762 19.85 15.72 -3.72
CA LEU A 762 19.96 15.72 -2.27
C LEU A 762 18.57 15.72 -1.60
N SER A 763 17.65 16.53 -2.11
CA SER A 763 16.26 16.58 -1.62
C SER A 763 15.56 15.23 -1.77
N THR A 764 15.69 14.59 -2.93
CA THR A 764 15.06 13.27 -3.17
C THR A 764 15.63 12.20 -2.26
N LEU A 765 16.95 12.16 -2.06
CA LEU A 765 17.59 11.24 -1.10
C LEU A 765 17.13 11.50 0.33
N ALA A 766 17.02 12.77 0.75
CA ALA A 766 16.53 13.14 2.07
C ALA A 766 15.08 12.68 2.28
N TRP A 767 14.21 12.82 1.27
CA TRP A 767 12.83 12.36 1.33
C TRP A 767 12.70 10.83 1.32
N ILE A 768 13.52 10.11 0.56
CA ILE A 768 13.58 8.64 0.62
C ILE A 768 13.87 8.18 2.05
N VAL A 769 14.91 8.74 2.67
CA VAL A 769 15.27 8.41 4.07
C VAL A 769 14.17 8.84 5.03
N GLY A 770 13.62 10.05 4.88
CA GLY A 770 12.54 10.58 5.71
C GLY A 770 11.28 9.71 5.70
N PHE A 771 10.82 9.29 4.51
CA PHE A 771 9.65 8.41 4.39
C PHE A 771 9.91 7.01 4.95
N LEU A 772 11.11 6.46 4.79
CA LEU A 772 11.47 5.18 5.40
C LEU A 772 11.47 5.26 6.94
N ILE A 773 12.09 6.30 7.51
CA ILE A 773 12.10 6.53 8.96
C ILE A 773 10.67 6.68 9.48
N LEU A 774 9.85 7.50 8.83
CA LEU A 774 8.46 7.72 9.23
C LEU A 774 7.64 6.41 9.14
N THR A 775 7.85 5.61 8.09
CA THR A 775 7.21 4.30 7.94
C THR A 775 7.59 3.38 9.11
N LEU A 776 8.87 3.32 9.48
CA LEU A 776 9.34 2.51 10.61
C LEU A 776 8.76 2.99 11.94
N LEU A 777 8.68 4.30 12.18
CA LEU A 777 8.08 4.87 13.38
C LEU A 777 6.59 4.53 13.49
N VAL A 778 5.83 4.65 12.39
CA VAL A 778 4.40 4.29 12.35
C VAL A 778 4.21 2.79 12.60
N LEU A 779 5.05 1.93 12.01
CA LEU A 779 5.00 0.49 12.24
C LEU A 779 5.34 0.10 13.69
N GLN A 780 6.26 0.81 14.33
CA GLN A 780 6.56 0.62 15.75
C GLN A 780 5.40 1.08 16.64
N ALA A 781 4.81 2.23 16.35
CA ALA A 781 3.67 2.77 17.09
C ALA A 781 2.43 1.87 17.03
N LYS A 782 2.15 1.23 15.87
CA LYS A 782 1.03 0.28 15.72
C LYS A 782 1.25 -1.09 16.40
N ARG A 783 2.49 -1.41 16.80
CA ARG A 783 2.82 -2.70 17.45
C ARG A 783 2.63 -2.67 18.98
N GLY A 784 2.54 -1.49 19.58
CA GLY A 784 2.16 -1.29 20.99
C GLY A 784 0.66 -1.11 21.10
#